data_AF-A0A7C3XF20-F1
#
_entry.id   AF-A0A7C3XF20-F1
#
_cell.length_a   1.000
_cell.length_b   1.000
_cell.length_c   1.000
_cell.angle_alpha   90.00
_cell.angle_beta   90.00
_cell.angle_gamma   90.00
#
_symmetry.space_group_name_H-M   'P 1'
#
loop_
_entity.id
_entity.type
_entity.pdbx_description
1 polymer ?
#
loop_
_entity_poly.entity_id
_entity_poly.type
_entity_poly.pdbx_seq_one_letter_code
_entity_poly.pdbx_strand_id
1 'polypeptide(L)'
;MRASRYLTIGLIALCLMQVPGPANASIEPTGRSVGLIQFDATIYVRRQLDLPNSTIFARYWVCPQYYALAIPWTEPRVFSILYLSGLACLSDDSGFHRHHSWYTKPQYVDRSYQKPVGDRPPFTWGGGVYSPNDVRFADFAALSRRLFERDLKDLQASGTMEFHDPARKVSSVRYKAAGGRLESLDILDKDNRPFCKIKYEYTSDDHPPKLDKLIAELPVRPQMIARRGTIKLYNPGTGEYRVRPSEAEYVYHKGRRICQVMYQDIQLGQRLVRLPVRIEVRIASNNLLLRSATLSNFKLVNMTKEQVWQQAKTYAHWGPEDHSRMRLLGKYVDIQPRLRIPGFAVDPNDMAFVKALMAKYPVPRRPTPFISTEPPPNLDPNDLARSFQQIEQYRQRQRSQREEHRRQFEAIPKPPRMHIEPNDLRAIRNLMVYFYQVKRSQPDQQQIAQSDPNQLARHSLSDTQATQQISAILRQLEDIYRYHHRPALPEDLPPEMDPNDRLTIQQLQAYFTNLLESKDSDLPYRLKAICALCDIDRLLKDYRSLQAHIKQHLEMAIKEKIGTVYLDIGSEYLMILLQDGQMDMAADLVRTWTSTAVAQLAPDEVVNFGPYVLKQPHQLWAALNLADALLARPGLTALQRYAGLAIRAIALTRMDALVKDLETGQIVNNEAAETSARFILRMASRQQIANQIDKAVQQAVQAWRFLGSAALNQAKPYLGTDIKEVLLPYLGPVNTDTNIQLLGDLVDPTPLQE
;
A
#
# COMPACT_ATOMS: atom_id res chain seq x y z
N MET A 1 6.19 6.45 -11.66
CA MET A 1 4.85 6.14 -11.12
C MET A 1 3.96 5.57 -12.22
N ARG A 2 4.04 4.26 -12.48
CA ARG A 2 2.98 3.52 -13.17
C ARG A 2 2.27 2.69 -12.11
N ALA A 3 0.94 2.75 -12.13
CA ALA A 3 0.01 1.94 -11.37
C ALA A 3 0.10 2.05 -9.84
N SER A 4 -0.86 2.77 -9.27
CA SER A 4 -1.38 2.40 -7.96
C SER A 4 -2.91 2.38 -8.13
N ARG A 5 -3.59 1.35 -7.66
CA ARG A 5 -5.01 1.10 -7.88
C ARG A 5 -5.59 0.50 -6.58
N TYR A 6 -6.92 0.63 -6.39
CA TYR A 6 -7.77 -0.07 -5.39
C TYR A 6 -7.95 0.44 -3.94
N LEU A 7 -9.22 0.67 -3.57
CA LEU A 7 -9.86 0.36 -2.26
C LEU A 7 -11.36 0.62 -2.36
N THR A 8 -12.15 -0.43 -2.39
CA THR A 8 -13.54 -0.32 -1.97
C THR A 8 -13.81 -1.64 -1.30
N ILE A 9 -13.70 -1.66 0.03
CA ILE A 9 -14.29 -2.74 0.82
C ILE A 9 -15.64 -2.18 1.25
N GLY A 10 -16.61 -2.38 0.38
CA GLY A 10 -18.01 -2.10 0.63
C GLY A 10 -18.76 -3.40 0.44
N LEU A 11 -18.67 -4.31 1.41
CA LEU A 11 -19.37 -5.59 1.40
C LEU A 11 -19.41 -6.20 2.81
N ILE A 12 -20.01 -5.47 3.75
CA ILE A 12 -20.52 -6.05 5.01
C ILE A 12 -21.89 -5.39 5.27
N ALA A 13 -22.91 -5.74 4.48
CA ALA A 13 -24.29 -5.29 4.69
C ALA A 13 -25.34 -6.16 3.94
N LEU A 14 -25.22 -7.49 4.01
CA LEU A 14 -26.27 -8.48 3.65
C LEU A 14 -26.55 -9.30 4.91
N CYS A 15 -27.73 -9.79 5.24
CA CYS A 15 -29.13 -9.82 4.79
C CYS A 15 -29.87 -10.40 6.01
N LEU A 16 -31.10 -10.00 6.39
CA LEU A 16 -31.60 -10.47 7.69
C LEU A 16 -33.18 -10.39 7.95
N MET A 17 -34.07 -11.35 7.55
CA MET A 17 -35.50 -11.49 8.05
C MET A 17 -36.13 -12.93 8.01
N GLN A 18 -37.15 -13.18 8.84
CA GLN A 18 -38.15 -14.28 8.74
C GLN A 18 -39.56 -13.81 9.17
N VAL A 19 -40.61 -14.39 8.56
CA VAL A 19 -41.94 -14.76 9.11
C VAL A 19 -42.44 -15.98 8.31
N PRO A 20 -43.11 -16.99 8.90
CA PRO A 20 -43.58 -18.17 8.17
C PRO A 20 -44.76 -17.82 7.26
N GLY A 21 -44.53 -17.93 5.95
CA GLY A 21 -45.52 -17.91 4.88
C GLY A 21 -45.02 -18.78 3.74
N PRO A 22 -45.90 -19.33 2.89
CA PRO A 22 -45.53 -20.37 1.94
C PRO A 22 -44.51 -19.84 0.90
N ALA A 23 -43.33 -20.45 0.89
CA ALA A 23 -42.34 -20.53 -0.20
C ALA A 23 -42.08 -19.26 -1.05
N ASN A 24 -41.67 -18.15 -0.42
CA ASN A 24 -40.97 -17.05 -1.09
C ASN A 24 -39.47 -17.16 -0.82
N ALA A 25 -38.62 -16.96 -1.84
CA ALA A 25 -37.19 -17.22 -1.76
C ALA A 25 -36.50 -16.46 -0.60
N SER A 26 -36.15 -17.15 0.49
CA SER A 26 -35.52 -16.50 1.64
C SER A 26 -34.02 -16.37 1.40
N ILE A 27 -33.48 -15.18 1.68
CA ILE A 27 -32.03 -14.96 1.65
C ILE A 27 -31.55 -15.13 3.08
N GLU A 28 -30.99 -16.30 3.37
CA GLU A 28 -30.13 -16.44 4.53
C GLU A 28 -28.83 -15.64 4.28
N PRO A 29 -28.30 -14.92 5.28
CA PRO A 29 -28.62 -15.00 6.71
C PRO A 29 -29.87 -14.20 7.18
N THR A 30 -30.33 -14.43 8.42
CA THR A 30 -31.52 -13.79 9.05
C THR A 30 -31.18 -13.15 10.41
N GLY A 31 -31.48 -11.88 10.68
CA GLY A 31 -31.02 -11.22 11.93
C GLY A 31 -31.24 -9.72 12.17
N ARG A 32 -32.29 -9.10 11.62
CA ARG A 32 -32.76 -7.79 12.09
C ARG A 32 -33.16 -7.86 13.56
N SER A 33 -33.43 -9.08 14.03
CA SER A 33 -33.72 -9.45 15.41
C SER A 33 -32.48 -9.77 16.25
N VAL A 34 -31.27 -9.88 15.68
CA VAL A 34 -30.08 -10.34 16.43
C VAL A 34 -29.57 -9.26 17.38
N GLY A 35 -29.90 -7.99 17.14
CA GLY A 35 -29.41 -6.86 17.93
C GLY A 35 -28.08 -6.33 17.39
N LEU A 36 -27.32 -5.65 18.24
CA LEU A 36 -26.02 -5.08 17.88
C LEU A 36 -24.92 -6.13 18.05
N ILE A 37 -24.25 -6.46 16.95
CA ILE A 37 -23.17 -7.45 16.94
C ILE A 37 -21.82 -6.73 16.96
N GLN A 38 -20.96 -7.11 17.89
CA GLN A 38 -19.55 -6.75 17.88
C GLN A 38 -18.72 -7.91 17.33
N PHE A 39 -17.73 -7.64 16.49
CA PHE A 39 -16.73 -8.63 16.06
C PHE A 39 -15.40 -7.97 15.72
N ASP A 40 -14.34 -8.77 15.74
CA ASP A 40 -13.00 -8.35 15.32
C ASP A 40 -12.74 -8.79 13.88
N ALA A 41 -11.89 -8.04 13.18
CA ALA A 41 -11.50 -8.30 11.81
C ALA A 41 -9.99 -8.12 11.64
N THR A 42 -9.33 -9.16 11.13
CA THR A 42 -7.95 -9.10 10.66
C THR A 42 -7.98 -8.99 9.14
N ILE A 43 -7.68 -7.80 8.62
CA ILE A 43 -7.79 -7.47 7.21
C ILE A 43 -6.40 -7.40 6.60
N TYR A 44 -6.09 -8.36 5.74
CA TYR A 44 -4.88 -8.34 4.93
C TYR A 44 -5.13 -7.59 3.62
N VAL A 45 -4.21 -6.69 3.27
CA VAL A 45 -4.22 -5.88 2.07
C VAL A 45 -2.87 -6.03 1.38
N ARG A 46 -2.86 -6.79 0.29
CA ARG A 46 -1.72 -6.83 -0.61
C ARG A 46 -1.62 -5.51 -1.34
N ARG A 47 -0.49 -4.83 -1.18
CA ARG A 47 -0.19 -3.64 -1.99
C ARG A 47 0.47 -4.10 -3.28
N GLN A 48 0.08 -3.47 -4.40
CA GLN A 48 0.78 -3.74 -5.65
C GLN A 48 2.16 -3.10 -5.61
N LEU A 49 3.13 -3.82 -6.23
CA LEU A 49 4.48 -3.42 -6.61
C LEU A 49 5.01 -2.19 -5.85
N ASP A 50 5.89 -2.43 -4.89
CA ASP A 50 6.84 -1.49 -4.24
C ASP A 50 6.50 -1.11 -2.80
N LEU A 51 5.30 -1.44 -2.34
CA LEU A 51 4.91 -1.20 -0.95
C LEU A 51 4.78 -2.53 -0.21
N PRO A 52 5.13 -2.55 1.10
CA PRO A 52 4.89 -3.73 1.92
C PRO A 52 3.39 -4.00 1.96
N ASN A 53 3.03 -5.25 2.24
CA ASN A 53 1.64 -5.57 2.46
C ASN A 53 1.16 -4.88 3.74
N SER A 54 -0.13 -4.89 4.02
CA SER A 54 -0.61 -4.36 5.28
C SER A 54 -1.66 -5.25 5.89
N THR A 55 -1.54 -5.49 7.19
CA THR A 55 -2.56 -6.09 8.02
C THR A 55 -3.18 -5.01 8.89
N ILE A 56 -4.49 -4.90 8.84
CA ILE A 56 -5.28 -3.95 9.60
C ILE A 56 -6.08 -4.75 10.61
N PHE A 57 -5.94 -4.42 11.87
CA PHE A 57 -6.78 -4.97 12.92
C PHE A 57 -7.89 -3.98 13.20
N ALA A 58 -9.13 -4.45 13.13
CA ALA A 58 -10.29 -3.61 13.32
C ALA A 58 -11.32 -4.31 14.20
N ARG A 59 -12.09 -3.52 14.95
CA ARG A 59 -13.32 -3.97 15.62
C ARG A 59 -14.51 -3.29 14.99
N TYR A 60 -15.56 -4.04 14.75
CA TYR A 60 -16.82 -3.57 14.19
C TYR A 60 -17.94 -3.71 15.21
N TRP A 61 -18.90 -2.79 15.12
CA TRP A 61 -20.20 -2.85 15.77
C TRP A 61 -21.24 -2.64 14.69
N VAL A 62 -22.11 -3.62 14.46
CA VAL A 62 -23.03 -3.60 13.31
C VAL A 62 -24.43 -3.96 13.78
N CYS A 63 -25.41 -3.16 13.36
CA CYS A 63 -26.83 -3.46 13.46
C CYS A 63 -27.54 -3.01 12.17
N PRO A 64 -28.86 -3.22 12.02
CA PRO A 64 -29.57 -2.80 10.83
C PRO A 64 -29.57 -1.29 10.56
N GLN A 65 -29.46 -0.46 11.61
CA GLN A 65 -29.60 1.00 11.53
C GLN A 65 -28.26 1.73 11.37
N TYR A 66 -27.16 1.16 11.86
CA TYR A 66 -25.85 1.79 11.79
C TYR A 66 -24.72 0.76 11.90
N TYR A 67 -23.52 1.20 11.55
CA TYR A 67 -22.30 0.50 11.92
C TYR A 67 -21.25 1.47 12.47
N ALA A 68 -20.39 0.97 13.34
CA ALA A 68 -19.13 1.62 13.69
C ALA A 68 -17.97 0.67 13.44
N LEU A 69 -16.80 1.24 13.19
CA LEU A 69 -15.54 0.51 13.15
C LEU A 69 -14.45 1.31 13.85
N ALA A 70 -13.48 0.62 14.41
CA ALA A 70 -12.30 1.19 15.05
C ALA A 70 -11.06 0.38 14.70
N ILE A 71 -9.96 1.07 14.36
CA ILE A 71 -8.69 0.48 13.96
C ILE A 71 -7.65 0.82 15.03
N PRO A 72 -7.42 -0.04 16.04
CA PRO A 72 -6.40 0.20 17.06
C PRO A 72 -4.99 0.13 16.48
N TRP A 73 -4.77 -0.74 15.49
CA TRP A 73 -3.43 -1.07 15.01
C TRP A 73 -3.39 -1.51 13.54
N THR A 74 -2.26 -1.24 12.89
CA THR A 74 -1.92 -1.66 11.53
C THR A 74 -0.45 -2.04 11.44
N GLU A 75 -0.16 -3.10 10.68
CA GLU A 75 1.19 -3.62 10.43
C GLU A 75 1.48 -3.70 8.92
N PRO A 76 2.70 -3.46 8.44
CA PRO A 76 3.78 -2.81 9.18
C PRO A 76 3.47 -1.32 9.39
N ARG A 77 4.16 -0.71 10.34
CA ARG A 77 3.97 0.70 10.72
C ARG A 77 4.39 1.71 9.67
N VAL A 78 5.18 1.26 8.69
CA VAL A 78 5.86 2.10 7.68
C VAL A 78 4.94 3.24 7.31
N PHE A 79 5.45 4.49 7.40
CA PHE A 79 4.81 5.81 7.15
C PHE A 79 4.11 5.91 5.80
N SER A 80 3.20 5.00 5.60
CA SER A 80 2.51 4.79 4.38
C SER A 80 1.32 5.73 4.41
N ILE A 81 0.90 6.13 3.23
CA ILE A 81 -0.22 7.06 3.04
C ILE A 81 -1.54 6.50 3.64
N LEU A 82 -1.54 5.24 4.12
CA LEU A 82 -2.64 4.53 4.76
C LEU A 82 -2.38 4.28 6.26
N TYR A 83 -1.77 5.22 7.00
CA TYR A 83 -1.74 5.09 8.46
C TYR A 83 -3.18 5.18 9.00
N LEU A 84 -3.79 4.01 9.25
CA LEU A 84 -5.18 3.87 9.71
C LEU A 84 -5.25 3.59 11.21
N SER A 85 -4.13 3.28 11.87
CA SER A 85 -4.10 3.14 13.33
C SER A 85 -4.59 4.43 13.97
N GLY A 86 -5.59 4.31 14.82
CA GLY A 86 -6.24 5.45 15.46
C GLY A 86 -7.53 5.92 14.79
N LEU A 87 -7.93 5.32 13.68
CA LEU A 87 -9.16 5.66 12.96
C LEU A 87 -10.38 5.00 13.62
N ALA A 88 -11.42 5.79 13.89
CA ALA A 88 -12.76 5.32 14.18
C ALA A 88 -13.76 5.95 13.20
N CYS A 89 -14.73 5.17 12.74
CA CYS A 89 -15.83 5.64 11.90
C CYS A 89 -17.17 5.16 12.45
N LEU A 90 -18.22 5.95 12.27
CA LEU A 90 -19.61 5.59 12.52
C LEU A 90 -20.41 6.00 11.29
N SER A 91 -21.30 5.14 10.81
CA SER A 91 -22.22 5.52 9.74
C SER A 91 -23.62 4.99 10.00
N ASP A 92 -24.59 5.88 9.80
CA ASP A 92 -26.02 5.61 9.90
C ASP A 92 -26.75 6.22 8.69
N ASP A 93 -28.08 6.28 8.72
CA ASP A 93 -28.87 6.85 7.62
C ASP A 93 -28.67 8.36 7.45
N SER A 94 -28.31 9.08 8.52
CA SER A 94 -28.14 10.53 8.51
C SER A 94 -26.76 10.97 8.03
N GLY A 95 -25.73 10.16 8.30
CA GLY A 95 -24.37 10.60 8.06
C GLY A 95 -23.27 9.54 8.16
N PHE A 96 -22.06 10.03 7.88
CA PHE A 96 -20.80 9.34 8.10
C PHE A 96 -19.94 10.21 9.02
N HIS A 97 -19.63 9.70 10.20
CA HIS A 97 -18.80 10.33 11.21
C HIS A 97 -17.44 9.65 11.27
N ARG A 98 -16.42 10.43 11.56
CA ARG A 98 -15.05 9.95 11.62
C ARG A 98 -14.24 10.69 12.68
N HIS A 99 -13.49 9.92 13.45
CA HIS A 99 -12.52 10.39 14.41
C HIS A 99 -11.16 9.76 14.10
N HIS A 100 -10.07 10.49 14.35
CA HIS A 100 -8.73 9.93 14.24
C HIS A 100 -7.86 10.48 15.37
N SER A 101 -7.44 9.61 16.30
CA SER A 101 -6.72 9.99 17.52
C SER A 101 -5.31 10.53 17.26
N TRP A 102 -4.63 10.00 16.23
CA TRP A 102 -3.27 10.42 15.86
C TRP A 102 -3.16 11.85 15.29
N TYR A 103 -4.08 12.26 14.41
CA TYR A 103 -3.93 13.55 13.74
C TYR A 103 -4.46 14.64 14.65
N THR A 104 -3.72 15.75 14.80
CA THR A 104 -4.19 16.92 15.56
C THR A 104 -4.82 17.99 14.67
N LYS A 105 -4.65 17.89 13.35
CA LYS A 105 -5.14 18.93 12.43
C LYS A 105 -6.67 18.83 12.27
N PRO A 106 -7.41 19.95 12.32
CA PRO A 106 -8.88 19.96 12.22
C PRO A 106 -9.47 19.31 10.97
N GLN A 107 -8.70 19.15 9.88
CA GLN A 107 -9.19 18.43 8.69
C GLN A 107 -9.25 16.90 8.86
N TYR A 108 -8.56 16.35 9.86
CA TYR A 108 -8.48 14.90 10.10
C TYR A 108 -9.24 14.46 11.36
N VAL A 109 -9.46 15.37 12.32
CA VAL A 109 -10.18 15.11 13.58
C VAL A 109 -11.67 15.40 13.44
N ASP A 110 -12.50 14.53 14.00
CA ASP A 110 -13.94 14.71 14.22
C ASP A 110 -14.70 15.37 13.05
N ARG A 111 -14.79 14.64 11.94
CA ARG A 111 -15.52 15.08 10.75
C ARG A 111 -16.81 14.28 10.57
N SER A 112 -17.87 15.00 10.27
CA SER A 112 -19.18 14.45 9.90
C SER A 112 -19.53 14.85 8.47
N TYR A 113 -20.07 13.90 7.71
CA TYR A 113 -20.54 14.11 6.35
C TYR A 113 -22.01 13.70 6.29
N GLN A 114 -22.88 14.60 5.83
CA GLN A 114 -24.28 14.26 5.62
C GLN A 114 -24.43 13.28 4.46
N LYS A 115 -25.40 12.37 4.54
CA LYS A 115 -25.71 11.45 3.45
C LYS A 115 -26.69 12.08 2.45
N PRO A 116 -26.56 11.76 1.15
CA PRO A 116 -25.51 10.95 0.56
C PRO A 116 -24.16 11.69 0.58
N VAL A 117 -23.08 10.98 0.94
CA VAL A 117 -21.71 11.54 1.01
C VAL A 117 -21.19 12.05 -0.35
N GLY A 118 -21.97 11.78 -1.41
CA GLY A 118 -21.65 12.13 -2.78
C GLY A 118 -20.82 11.05 -3.45
N ASP A 119 -20.76 11.15 -4.77
CA ASP A 119 -19.90 10.29 -5.56
C ASP A 119 -18.44 10.62 -5.29
N ARG A 120 -17.60 9.59 -5.37
CA ARG A 120 -16.18 9.81 -5.22
C ARG A 120 -15.67 10.68 -6.38
N PRO A 121 -14.92 11.77 -6.11
CA PRO A 121 -14.30 12.53 -7.18
C PRO A 121 -13.34 11.64 -7.99
N PRO A 122 -13.20 11.87 -9.32
CA PRO A 122 -12.20 11.19 -10.13
C PRO A 122 -10.83 11.38 -9.49
N PHE A 123 -10.11 10.29 -9.24
CA PHE A 123 -8.93 10.25 -8.38
C PHE A 123 -7.98 11.44 -8.60
N THR A 124 -7.81 12.31 -7.61
CA THR A 124 -6.78 13.36 -7.64
C THR A 124 -5.36 12.77 -7.69
N TRP A 125 -5.20 11.50 -7.27
CA TRP A 125 -3.90 10.82 -7.13
C TRP A 125 -3.80 9.47 -7.87
N GLY A 126 -4.76 9.14 -8.74
CA GLY A 126 -4.73 7.99 -9.67
C GLY A 126 -4.44 6.61 -9.07
N GLY A 127 -4.52 6.45 -7.75
CA GLY A 127 -3.63 5.54 -7.03
C GLY A 127 -4.28 4.43 -6.21
N GLY A 128 -5.59 4.44 -5.98
CA GLY A 128 -6.15 3.51 -4.97
C GLY A 128 -5.55 3.65 -3.58
N VAL A 129 -4.89 4.76 -3.28
CA VAL A 129 -4.45 5.10 -1.94
C VAL A 129 -5.55 5.97 -1.35
N TYR A 130 -6.09 5.54 -0.22
CA TYR A 130 -7.22 6.18 0.45
C TYR A 130 -6.62 6.83 1.66
N SER A 131 -6.57 8.15 1.64
CA SER A 131 -6.36 8.82 2.91
C SER A 131 -7.46 8.39 3.87
N PRO A 132 -7.25 8.49 5.19
CA PRO A 132 -8.32 8.31 6.15
C PRO A 132 -9.55 9.21 5.87
N ASN A 133 -9.44 10.26 5.04
CA ASN A 133 -10.61 11.06 4.60
C ASN A 133 -11.49 10.29 3.61
N ASP A 134 -10.90 9.46 2.75
CA ASP A 134 -11.58 8.87 1.60
C ASP A 134 -12.35 7.60 1.94
N VAL A 135 -12.23 7.09 3.17
CA VAL A 135 -12.96 5.91 3.66
C VAL A 135 -14.47 6.09 3.54
N ARG A 136 -14.98 7.32 3.67
CA ARG A 136 -16.40 7.67 3.52
C ARG A 136 -16.99 7.32 2.15
N PHE A 137 -16.16 7.32 1.11
CA PHE A 137 -16.61 6.96 -0.24
C PHE A 137 -16.77 5.46 -0.41
N ALA A 138 -16.11 4.64 0.43
CA ALA A 138 -16.36 3.21 0.45
C ALA A 138 -17.78 2.90 0.94
N ASP A 139 -18.28 3.66 1.93
CA ASP A 139 -19.66 3.58 2.40
C ASP A 139 -20.66 3.92 1.28
N PHE A 140 -20.50 5.09 0.62
CA PHE A 140 -21.37 5.45 -0.50
C PHE A 140 -21.33 4.42 -1.65
N ALA A 141 -20.15 3.91 -2.01
CA ALA A 141 -20.01 2.89 -3.04
C ALA A 141 -20.67 1.55 -2.66
N ALA A 142 -20.70 1.21 -1.36
CA ALA A 142 -21.44 0.06 -0.86
C ALA A 142 -22.95 0.30 -0.95
N LEU A 143 -23.42 1.46 -0.48
CA LEU A 143 -24.85 1.80 -0.42
C LEU A 143 -25.48 1.94 -1.81
N SER A 144 -24.81 2.63 -2.74
CA SER A 144 -25.31 2.84 -4.12
C SER A 144 -25.45 1.56 -4.96
N ARG A 145 -24.87 0.45 -4.48
CA ARG A 145 -24.90 -0.88 -5.11
C ARG A 145 -25.67 -1.91 -4.29
N ARG A 146 -26.24 -1.49 -3.16
CA ARG A 146 -26.89 -2.39 -2.21
C ARG A 146 -28.24 -2.84 -2.77
N LEU A 147 -28.48 -4.14 -2.69
CA LEU A 147 -29.81 -4.71 -2.81
C LEU A 147 -30.39 -4.88 -1.42
N PHE A 148 -31.63 -4.45 -1.24
CA PHE A 148 -32.38 -4.61 -0.01
C PHE A 148 -33.29 -5.83 -0.14
N GLU A 149 -33.58 -6.47 0.98
CA GLU A 149 -34.50 -7.61 0.99
C GLU A 149 -35.89 -7.26 0.43
N ARG A 150 -36.36 -6.03 0.70
CA ARG A 150 -37.63 -5.54 0.13
C ARG A 150 -37.62 -5.52 -1.41
N ASP A 151 -36.43 -5.37 -2.00
CA ASP A 151 -36.27 -5.41 -3.44
C ASP A 151 -36.54 -6.85 -3.90
N LEU A 152 -36.12 -7.84 -3.12
CA LEU A 152 -36.17 -9.26 -3.42
C LEU A 152 -37.46 -9.95 -2.90
N LYS A 153 -38.51 -9.17 -2.62
CA LYS A 153 -39.83 -9.71 -2.33
C LYS A 153 -40.46 -10.22 -3.62
N ASP A 154 -41.17 -11.34 -3.55
CA ASP A 154 -41.93 -11.92 -4.67
C ASP A 154 -41.08 -12.46 -5.84
N LEU A 155 -39.85 -12.92 -5.57
CA LEU A 155 -39.02 -13.58 -6.58
C LEU A 155 -39.67 -14.88 -7.07
N GLN A 156 -39.95 -14.95 -8.37
CA GLN A 156 -40.25 -16.20 -9.08
C GLN A 156 -38.99 -17.09 -9.23
N ALA A 157 -39.08 -18.25 -9.90
CA ALA A 157 -37.92 -19.13 -10.12
C ALA A 157 -36.79 -18.48 -10.95
N SER A 158 -37.11 -17.58 -11.87
CA SER A 158 -36.11 -16.76 -12.56
C SER A 158 -36.77 -15.50 -13.09
N GLY A 159 -36.05 -14.39 -13.10
CA GLY A 159 -36.61 -13.14 -13.59
C GLY A 159 -35.60 -12.02 -13.71
N THR A 160 -36.10 -10.88 -14.16
CA THR A 160 -35.38 -9.61 -14.16
C THR A 160 -36.19 -8.61 -13.35
N MET A 161 -35.52 -7.87 -12.50
CA MET A 161 -36.09 -6.83 -11.66
C MET A 161 -35.48 -5.49 -12.05
N GLU A 162 -36.32 -4.48 -12.24
CA GLU A 162 -35.88 -3.14 -12.59
C GLU A 162 -35.98 -2.19 -11.38
N PHE A 163 -35.03 -1.27 -11.31
CA PHE A 163 -34.90 -0.26 -10.27
C PHE A 163 -34.98 1.12 -10.90
N HIS A 164 -35.91 1.94 -10.42
CA HIS A 164 -36.09 3.32 -10.88
C HIS A 164 -35.56 4.36 -9.88
N ASP A 165 -34.76 3.94 -8.90
CA ASP A 165 -34.19 4.84 -7.89
C ASP A 165 -32.97 5.59 -8.48
N PRO A 166 -33.07 6.90 -8.74
CA PRO A 166 -31.99 7.66 -9.37
C PRO A 166 -30.75 7.78 -8.48
N ALA A 167 -30.85 7.51 -7.17
CA ALA A 167 -29.70 7.48 -6.26
C ALA A 167 -28.90 6.18 -6.36
N ARG A 168 -29.46 5.12 -6.96
CA ARG A 168 -28.77 3.84 -7.16
C ARG A 168 -28.03 3.83 -8.47
N LYS A 169 -26.87 3.18 -8.47
CA LYS A 169 -26.16 2.87 -9.72
C LYS A 169 -26.73 1.64 -10.40
N VAL A 170 -27.38 0.77 -9.63
CA VAL A 170 -28.05 -0.44 -10.12
C VAL A 170 -29.36 -0.04 -10.79
N SER A 171 -29.54 -0.42 -12.06
CA SER A 171 -30.78 -0.21 -12.80
C SER A 171 -31.61 -1.47 -12.91
N SER A 172 -30.97 -2.64 -12.97
CA SER A 172 -31.68 -3.92 -13.04
C SER A 172 -30.85 -5.04 -12.43
N VAL A 173 -31.55 -6.10 -12.02
CA VAL A 173 -30.96 -7.32 -11.48
C VAL A 173 -31.62 -8.50 -12.17
N ARG A 174 -30.82 -9.34 -12.84
CA ARG A 174 -31.26 -10.66 -13.28
C ARG A 174 -31.00 -11.66 -12.16
N TYR A 175 -31.95 -12.52 -11.86
CA TYR A 175 -31.82 -13.47 -10.78
C TYR A 175 -32.29 -14.86 -11.18
N LYS A 176 -31.72 -15.87 -10.52
CA LYS A 176 -32.16 -17.26 -10.60
C LYS A 176 -32.37 -17.78 -9.18
N ALA A 177 -33.54 -18.36 -8.93
CA ALA A 177 -33.93 -18.95 -7.66
C ALA A 177 -34.49 -20.37 -7.89
N ALA A 178 -34.16 -21.31 -7.02
CA ALA A 178 -34.67 -22.68 -7.11
C ALA A 178 -34.85 -23.24 -5.71
N GLY A 179 -35.93 -23.99 -5.48
CA GLY A 179 -36.20 -24.59 -4.16
C GLY A 179 -36.33 -23.56 -3.03
N GLY A 180 -36.90 -22.38 -3.30
CA GLY A 180 -37.11 -21.34 -2.28
C GLY A 180 -35.82 -20.61 -1.85
N ARG A 181 -34.75 -20.66 -2.65
CA ARG A 181 -33.48 -19.96 -2.37
C ARG A 181 -32.91 -19.31 -3.63
N LEU A 182 -32.05 -18.33 -3.43
CA LEU A 182 -31.39 -17.58 -4.50
C LEU A 182 -30.12 -18.30 -4.96
N GLU A 183 -30.00 -18.68 -6.22
CA GLU A 183 -28.81 -19.35 -6.76
C GLU A 183 -27.80 -18.36 -7.36
N SER A 184 -28.28 -17.30 -8.02
CA SER A 184 -27.41 -16.29 -8.63
C SER A 184 -28.08 -14.95 -8.86
N LEU A 185 -27.25 -13.91 -8.95
CA LEU A 185 -27.63 -12.55 -9.35
C LEU A 185 -26.67 -12.01 -10.41
N ASP A 186 -27.18 -11.26 -11.38
CA ASP A 186 -26.40 -10.39 -12.25
C ASP A 186 -26.91 -8.96 -12.06
N ILE A 187 -26.09 -8.15 -11.40
CA ILE A 187 -26.40 -6.75 -11.08
C ILE A 187 -25.94 -5.89 -12.24
N LEU A 188 -26.85 -5.13 -12.84
CA LEU A 188 -26.63 -4.42 -14.10
C LEU A 188 -26.74 -2.89 -13.89
N ASP A 189 -26.00 -2.16 -14.70
CA ASP A 189 -26.13 -0.71 -14.81
C ASP A 189 -27.15 -0.29 -15.86
N LYS A 190 -27.44 1.01 -15.92
CA LYS A 190 -28.42 1.59 -16.84
C LYS A 190 -28.17 1.30 -18.32
N ASP A 191 -26.94 0.91 -18.68
CA ASP A 191 -26.52 0.55 -20.04
C ASP A 191 -26.48 -0.98 -20.22
N ASN A 192 -27.13 -1.72 -19.30
CA ASN A 192 -27.18 -3.18 -19.23
C ASN A 192 -25.80 -3.85 -19.07
N ARG A 193 -24.80 -3.13 -18.54
CA ARG A 193 -23.46 -3.66 -18.30
C ARG A 193 -23.36 -4.25 -16.89
N PRO A 194 -22.71 -5.41 -16.71
CA PRO A 194 -22.58 -6.02 -15.39
C PRO A 194 -21.75 -5.15 -14.43
N PHE A 195 -22.29 -4.90 -13.24
CA PHE A 195 -21.55 -4.42 -12.07
C PHE A 195 -20.91 -5.57 -11.30
N CYS A 196 -21.66 -6.66 -11.15
CA CYS A 196 -21.31 -7.78 -10.30
C CYS A 196 -22.16 -8.99 -10.68
N LYS A 197 -21.54 -10.15 -10.85
CA LYS A 197 -22.25 -11.44 -10.94
C LYS A 197 -22.03 -12.19 -9.65
N ILE A 198 -23.08 -12.67 -9.01
CA ILE A 198 -23.03 -13.36 -7.73
C ILE A 198 -23.57 -14.76 -7.90
N LYS A 199 -22.86 -15.74 -7.36
CA LYS A 199 -23.31 -17.12 -7.20
C LYS A 199 -23.36 -17.46 -5.72
N TYR A 200 -24.42 -18.13 -5.30
CA TYR A 200 -24.61 -18.62 -3.94
C TYR A 200 -24.44 -20.14 -3.91
N GLU A 201 -23.67 -20.63 -2.95
CA GLU A 201 -23.44 -22.05 -2.70
C GLU A 201 -23.95 -22.39 -1.30
N TYR A 202 -24.71 -23.47 -1.20
CA TYR A 202 -25.38 -23.89 0.02
C TYR A 202 -24.84 -25.25 0.47
N THR A 203 -24.96 -25.57 1.76
CA THR A 203 -24.65 -26.90 2.30
C THR A 203 -25.55 -27.96 1.68
N SER A 204 -24.99 -29.13 1.34
CA SER A 204 -25.71 -30.25 0.73
C SER A 204 -26.53 -31.06 1.74
N ASP A 205 -26.08 -31.08 3.00
CA ASP A 205 -26.51 -32.07 3.99
C ASP A 205 -27.53 -31.52 5.00
N ASP A 206 -27.82 -30.20 4.94
CA ASP A 206 -28.79 -29.55 5.83
C ASP A 206 -30.18 -29.44 5.20
N HIS A 207 -31.20 -29.66 6.02
CA HIS A 207 -32.59 -29.37 5.68
C HIS A 207 -33.19 -28.41 6.74
N PRO A 208 -33.38 -27.12 6.42
CA PRO A 208 -33.16 -26.46 5.14
C PRO A 208 -31.67 -26.21 4.81
N PRO A 209 -31.31 -26.10 3.52
CA PRO A 209 -29.93 -25.86 3.09
C PRO A 209 -29.45 -24.47 3.52
N LYS A 210 -28.28 -24.39 4.15
CA LYS A 210 -27.73 -23.14 4.68
C LYS A 210 -26.73 -22.51 3.73
N LEU A 211 -26.68 -21.18 3.68
CA LEU A 211 -25.70 -20.48 2.84
C LEU A 211 -24.27 -20.77 3.32
N ASP A 212 -23.44 -21.37 2.47
CA ASP A 212 -22.04 -21.68 2.77
C ASP A 212 -21.09 -20.63 2.18
N LYS A 213 -21.27 -20.30 0.91
CA LYS A 213 -20.38 -19.42 0.17
C LYS A 213 -21.13 -18.48 -0.76
N LEU A 214 -20.63 -17.26 -0.86
CA LEU A 214 -20.99 -16.31 -1.91
C LEU A 214 -19.75 -16.04 -2.77
N ILE A 215 -19.88 -16.19 -4.09
CA ILE A 215 -18.83 -15.90 -5.07
C ILE A 215 -19.31 -14.76 -5.96
N ALA A 216 -18.66 -13.61 -5.87
CA ALA A 216 -18.97 -12.42 -6.64
C ALA A 216 -17.85 -12.12 -7.66
N GLU A 217 -18.19 -12.10 -8.93
CA GLU A 217 -17.31 -11.67 -10.01
C GLU A 217 -17.53 -10.19 -10.33
N LEU A 218 -16.48 -9.40 -10.18
CA LEU A 218 -16.46 -7.98 -10.55
C LEU A 218 -15.77 -7.85 -11.91
N PRO A 219 -16.49 -7.46 -12.97
CA PRO A 219 -15.91 -7.30 -14.30
C PRO A 219 -14.98 -6.09 -14.34
N VAL A 220 -14.11 -6.08 -15.35
CA VAL A 220 -13.30 -4.91 -15.70
C VAL A 220 -14.25 -3.80 -16.14
N ARG A 221 -14.16 -2.63 -15.50
CA ARG A 221 -15.01 -1.48 -15.86
C ARG A 221 -14.14 -0.26 -16.17
N PRO A 222 -13.93 0.07 -17.46
CA PRO A 222 -13.33 1.33 -17.83
C PRO A 222 -14.29 2.46 -17.42
N GLN A 223 -13.72 3.49 -16.84
CA GLN A 223 -14.38 4.73 -16.45
C GLN A 223 -13.53 5.86 -17.02
N MET A 224 -14.17 6.71 -17.81
CA MET A 224 -13.54 7.94 -18.25
C MET A 224 -13.40 8.88 -17.05
N ILE A 225 -12.18 9.30 -16.76
CA ILE A 225 -11.93 10.37 -15.80
C ILE A 225 -12.37 11.67 -16.49
N ALA A 226 -13.66 12.00 -16.41
CA ALA A 226 -14.18 13.28 -16.89
C ALA A 226 -13.68 14.39 -15.96
N ARG A 227 -12.51 14.95 -16.27
CA ARG A 227 -11.98 16.13 -15.58
C ARG A 227 -11.70 17.22 -16.61
N ARG A 228 -12.37 18.36 -16.47
CA ARG A 228 -12.03 19.57 -17.22
C ARG A 228 -10.68 20.10 -16.71
N GLY A 229 -9.73 20.35 -17.61
CA GLY A 229 -8.40 20.90 -17.28
C GLY A 229 -7.29 19.84 -17.18
N THR A 230 -6.02 20.26 -17.24
CA THR A 230 -4.86 19.35 -17.31
C THR A 230 -4.45 18.82 -15.92
N ILE A 231 -4.26 17.51 -15.75
CA ILE A 231 -3.76 16.90 -14.50
C ILE A 231 -2.22 16.92 -14.51
N LYS A 232 -1.63 17.42 -13.42
CA LYS A 232 -0.19 17.31 -13.16
C LYS A 232 0.08 15.97 -12.46
N LEU A 233 0.79 15.08 -13.12
CA LEU A 233 1.29 13.84 -12.54
C LEU A 233 2.77 14.02 -12.20
N TYR A 234 3.12 13.77 -10.95
CA TYR A 234 4.52 13.74 -10.54
C TYR A 234 5.10 12.35 -10.74
N ASN A 235 6.33 12.25 -11.24
CA ASN A 235 7.08 11.01 -11.28
C ASN A 235 8.50 11.28 -10.75
N PRO A 236 8.98 10.57 -9.71
CA PRO A 236 10.26 10.87 -9.08
C PRO A 236 11.45 10.79 -10.04
N GLY A 237 11.33 9.97 -11.10
CA GLY A 237 12.37 9.82 -12.12
C GLY A 237 12.24 10.72 -13.35
N THR A 238 11.08 11.36 -13.60
CA THR A 238 10.87 12.17 -14.83
C THR A 238 10.34 13.58 -14.57
N GLY A 239 10.18 13.98 -13.31
CA GLY A 239 9.57 15.25 -12.95
C GLY A 239 8.05 15.25 -13.14
N GLU A 240 7.50 16.46 -13.26
CA GLU A 240 6.07 16.71 -13.37
C GLU A 240 5.66 16.73 -14.85
N TYR A 241 4.62 15.99 -15.23
CA TYR A 241 4.05 16.03 -16.58
C TYR A 241 2.55 16.24 -16.54
N ARG A 242 2.05 16.87 -17.60
CA ARG A 242 0.70 17.41 -17.72
C ARG A 242 -0.11 16.50 -18.66
N VAL A 243 -1.16 15.85 -18.17
CA VAL A 243 -2.03 14.97 -18.95
C VAL A 243 -3.41 15.60 -19.09
N ARG A 244 -3.90 15.76 -20.34
CA ARG A 244 -5.30 16.16 -20.58
C ARG A 244 -6.21 14.95 -20.23
N PRO A 245 -7.17 15.09 -19.30
CA PRO A 245 -7.94 13.96 -18.77
C PRO A 245 -8.97 13.38 -19.73
N SER A 246 -9.25 14.06 -20.85
CA SER A 246 -10.14 13.55 -21.90
C SER A 246 -9.73 12.18 -22.46
N GLU A 247 -8.52 11.70 -22.13
CA GLU A 247 -7.94 10.46 -22.64
C GLU A 247 -7.50 9.48 -21.53
N ALA A 248 -7.74 9.79 -20.25
CA ALA A 248 -7.32 8.91 -19.16
C ALA A 248 -8.41 7.89 -18.82
N GLU A 249 -8.33 6.72 -19.45
CA GLU A 249 -9.14 5.56 -19.06
C GLU A 249 -8.70 5.03 -17.70
N TYR A 250 -9.59 5.14 -16.70
CA TYR A 250 -9.42 4.48 -15.42
C TYR A 250 -10.16 3.15 -15.43
N VAL A 251 -9.46 2.07 -15.10
CA VAL A 251 -10.06 0.74 -15.11
C VAL A 251 -10.30 0.25 -13.68
N TYR A 252 -11.56 0.18 -13.27
CA TYR A 252 -11.95 -0.56 -12.06
C TYR A 252 -11.69 -2.05 -12.26
N HIS A 253 -11.30 -2.72 -11.17
CA HIS A 253 -11.17 -4.18 -11.13
C HIS A 253 -10.27 -4.77 -12.24
N LYS A 254 -9.16 -4.10 -12.58
CA LYS A 254 -8.19 -4.55 -13.60
C LYS A 254 -7.90 -6.06 -13.54
N GLY A 255 -8.14 -6.80 -14.63
CA GLY A 255 -7.97 -8.26 -14.67
C GLY A 255 -9.11 -9.05 -14.02
N ARG A 256 -10.28 -8.42 -13.88
CA ARG A 256 -11.47 -8.90 -13.14
C ARG A 256 -11.16 -9.18 -11.66
N ARG A 257 -12.18 -9.24 -10.81
CA ARG A 257 -12.02 -9.68 -9.43
C ARG A 257 -12.98 -10.81 -9.13
N ILE A 258 -12.50 -11.76 -8.34
CA ILE A 258 -13.35 -12.77 -7.71
C ILE A 258 -13.33 -12.45 -6.22
N CYS A 259 -14.49 -12.14 -5.69
CA CYS A 259 -14.71 -11.88 -4.28
C CYS A 259 -15.42 -13.10 -3.69
N GLN A 260 -14.84 -13.75 -2.69
CA GLN A 260 -15.44 -14.89 -2.02
C GLN A 260 -15.78 -14.50 -0.58
N VAL A 261 -16.99 -14.83 -0.15
CA VAL A 261 -17.43 -14.68 1.25
C VAL A 261 -17.82 -16.06 1.75
N MET A 262 -17.16 -16.50 2.81
CA MET A 262 -17.44 -17.76 3.49
C MET A 262 -18.26 -17.49 4.75
N TYR A 263 -19.27 -18.30 4.97
CA TYR A 263 -20.20 -18.20 6.08
C TYR A 263 -20.06 -19.39 7.02
N GLN A 264 -20.25 -19.16 8.32
CA GLN A 264 -20.29 -20.23 9.33
C GLN A 264 -21.40 -19.96 10.35
N ASP A 265 -21.86 -21.03 11.01
CA ASP A 265 -22.80 -20.94 12.12
C ASP A 265 -22.05 -20.42 13.35
N ILE A 266 -22.52 -19.30 13.90
CA ILE A 266 -21.93 -18.59 15.04
C ILE A 266 -22.97 -18.52 16.15
N GLN A 267 -22.59 -18.96 17.35
CA GLN A 267 -23.43 -18.85 18.54
C GLN A 267 -23.38 -17.42 19.10
N LEU A 268 -24.52 -16.73 19.13
CA LEU A 268 -24.71 -15.41 19.73
C LEU A 268 -25.74 -15.49 20.85
N GLY A 269 -25.27 -15.58 22.09
CA GLY A 269 -26.13 -15.86 23.24
C GLY A 269 -26.79 -17.23 23.09
N GLN A 270 -28.13 -17.27 23.06
CA GLN A 270 -28.90 -18.51 22.84
C GLN A 270 -29.20 -18.78 21.36
N ARG A 271 -28.81 -17.88 20.44
CA ARG A 271 -29.17 -17.98 19.02
C ARG A 271 -27.98 -18.46 18.19
N LEU A 272 -28.24 -19.39 17.29
CA LEU A 272 -27.29 -19.77 16.24
C LEU A 272 -27.58 -18.93 15.00
N VAL A 273 -26.58 -18.20 14.51
CA VAL A 273 -26.71 -17.34 13.33
C VAL A 273 -25.63 -17.65 12.30
N ARG A 274 -26.00 -17.71 11.02
CA ARG A 274 -25.02 -17.86 9.93
C ARG A 274 -24.38 -16.49 9.65
N LEU A 275 -23.09 -16.32 9.86
CA LEU A 275 -22.39 -15.04 9.64
C LEU A 275 -21.17 -15.19 8.73
N PRO A 276 -20.78 -14.14 7.98
CA PRO A 276 -19.51 -14.12 7.28
C PRO A 276 -18.36 -14.29 8.25
N VAL A 277 -17.44 -15.21 7.97
CA VAL A 277 -16.21 -15.41 8.78
C VAL A 277 -14.94 -15.12 8.01
N ARG A 278 -15.00 -15.16 6.67
CA ARG A 278 -13.85 -14.88 5.82
C ARG A 278 -14.27 -14.28 4.50
N ILE A 279 -13.55 -13.24 4.09
CA ILE A 279 -13.73 -12.55 2.82
C ILE A 279 -12.39 -12.62 2.08
N GLU A 280 -12.41 -12.93 0.80
CA GLU A 280 -11.22 -12.91 -0.06
C GLU A 280 -11.50 -12.14 -1.34
N VAL A 281 -10.51 -11.40 -1.82
CA VAL A 281 -10.57 -10.73 -3.12
C VAL A 281 -9.35 -11.14 -3.91
N ARG A 282 -9.59 -11.77 -5.06
CA ARG A 282 -8.56 -12.31 -5.95
C ARG A 282 -8.64 -11.69 -7.33
N ILE A 283 -7.53 -11.64 -8.05
CA ILE A 283 -7.54 -11.35 -9.49
C ILE A 283 -8.06 -12.59 -10.21
N ALA A 284 -9.06 -12.46 -11.09
CA ALA A 284 -9.63 -13.63 -11.74
C ALA A 284 -8.63 -14.34 -12.67
N SER A 285 -7.81 -13.56 -13.39
CA SER A 285 -6.90 -14.10 -14.42
C SER A 285 -5.74 -14.94 -13.90
N ASN A 286 -5.34 -14.77 -12.64
CA ASN A 286 -4.18 -15.48 -12.07
C ASN A 286 -4.38 -15.90 -10.59
N ASN A 287 -5.61 -15.81 -10.10
CA ASN A 287 -6.02 -16.17 -8.74
C ASN A 287 -5.24 -15.46 -7.59
N LEU A 288 -4.51 -14.38 -7.91
CA LEU A 288 -3.66 -13.68 -6.95
C LEU A 288 -4.51 -13.05 -5.85
N LEU A 289 -4.28 -13.44 -4.59
CA LEU A 289 -4.93 -12.83 -3.44
C LEU A 289 -4.48 -11.38 -3.30
N LEU A 290 -5.44 -10.46 -3.43
CA LEU A 290 -5.24 -9.04 -3.23
C LEU A 290 -5.58 -8.62 -1.82
N ARG A 291 -6.64 -9.20 -1.25
CA ARG A 291 -7.15 -8.82 0.06
C ARG A 291 -7.83 -10.00 0.70
N SER A 292 -7.78 -10.06 2.01
CA SER A 292 -8.66 -10.92 2.78
C SER A 292 -9.06 -10.25 4.08
N ALA A 293 -10.19 -10.67 4.63
CA ALA A 293 -10.58 -10.33 5.99
C ALA A 293 -11.00 -11.61 6.69
N THR A 294 -10.44 -11.88 7.86
CA THR A 294 -10.92 -12.94 8.76
C THR A 294 -11.66 -12.27 9.90
N LEU A 295 -12.90 -12.71 10.14
CA LEU A 295 -13.82 -12.14 11.12
C LEU A 295 -13.94 -13.11 12.30
N SER A 296 -13.82 -12.61 13.52
CA SER A 296 -13.78 -13.43 14.73
C SER A 296 -14.38 -12.70 15.93
N ASN A 297 -14.41 -13.37 17.10
CA ASN A 297 -14.84 -12.77 18.37
C ASN A 297 -16.25 -12.14 18.33
N PHE A 298 -17.17 -12.79 17.63
CA PHE A 298 -18.56 -12.34 17.53
C PHE A 298 -19.25 -12.35 18.90
N LYS A 299 -19.88 -11.22 19.25
CA LYS A 299 -20.59 -11.02 20.51
C LYS A 299 -21.86 -10.22 20.28
N LEU A 300 -22.93 -10.58 20.98
CA LEU A 300 -24.09 -9.72 21.12
C LEU A 300 -23.80 -8.68 22.21
N VAL A 301 -23.95 -7.41 21.90
CA VAL A 301 -23.74 -6.31 22.85
C VAL A 301 -25.00 -5.47 22.96
N ASN A 302 -25.27 -4.95 24.17
CA ASN A 302 -26.38 -4.03 24.41
C ASN A 302 -25.80 -2.63 24.63
N MET A 303 -25.70 -1.86 23.56
CA MET A 303 -25.17 -0.49 23.58
C MET A 303 -26.01 0.40 22.68
N THR A 304 -26.21 1.67 23.07
CA THR A 304 -26.78 2.68 22.18
C THR A 304 -25.78 3.09 21.11
N LYS A 305 -26.26 3.81 20.07
CA LYS A 305 -25.40 4.34 19.02
C LYS A 305 -24.29 5.24 19.57
N GLU A 306 -24.62 6.08 20.55
CA GLU A 306 -23.70 7.00 21.21
C GLU A 306 -22.66 6.24 22.03
N GLN A 307 -23.08 5.21 22.77
CA GLN A 307 -22.16 4.33 23.51
C GLN A 307 -21.21 3.59 22.56
N VAL A 308 -21.71 3.07 21.44
CA VAL A 308 -20.87 2.45 20.41
C VAL A 308 -19.85 3.45 19.86
N TRP A 309 -20.26 4.69 19.61
CA TRP A 309 -19.35 5.70 19.09
C TRP A 309 -18.23 6.05 20.07
N GLN A 310 -18.57 6.20 21.35
CA GLN A 310 -17.54 6.42 22.39
C GLN A 310 -16.62 5.20 22.50
N GLN A 311 -17.17 3.99 22.52
CA GLN A 311 -16.39 2.76 22.58
C GLN A 311 -15.44 2.63 21.38
N ALA A 312 -15.89 2.95 20.18
CA ALA A 312 -15.07 2.94 18.97
C ALA A 312 -13.89 3.93 19.07
N LYS A 313 -14.14 5.14 19.57
CA LYS A 313 -13.07 6.14 19.79
C LYS A 313 -12.07 5.68 20.85
N THR A 314 -12.54 5.15 21.98
CA THR A 314 -11.69 4.61 23.04
C THR A 314 -10.85 3.44 22.53
N TYR A 315 -11.45 2.54 21.74
CA TYR A 315 -10.75 1.40 21.18
C TYR A 315 -9.66 1.82 20.18
N ALA A 316 -9.94 2.81 19.34
CA ALA A 316 -8.94 3.40 18.44
C ALA A 316 -8.05 4.47 19.14
N HIS A 317 -8.10 4.64 20.46
CA HIS A 317 -7.42 5.76 21.09
C HIS A 317 -5.89 5.57 21.09
N TRP A 318 -5.19 6.69 20.88
CA TRP A 318 -3.75 6.82 21.04
C TRP A 318 -3.53 7.71 22.26
N GLY A 319 -2.99 7.11 23.31
CA GLY A 319 -2.87 7.74 24.62
C GLY A 319 -1.74 8.76 24.70
N PRO A 320 -1.65 9.50 25.83
CA PRO A 320 -0.49 10.34 26.14
C PRO A 320 0.84 9.60 26.04
N GLU A 321 0.86 8.30 26.33
CA GLU A 321 2.03 7.43 26.27
C GLU A 321 2.52 7.27 24.82
N ASP A 322 1.60 7.05 23.87
CA ASP A 322 1.93 6.93 22.45
C ASP A 322 2.48 8.25 21.89
N HIS A 323 1.84 9.37 22.23
CA HIS A 323 2.30 10.70 21.82
C HIS A 323 3.67 11.03 22.41
N SER A 324 3.89 10.68 23.67
CA SER A 324 5.18 10.88 24.35
C SER A 324 6.27 10.03 23.70
N ARG A 325 6.02 8.73 23.44
CA ARG A 325 6.94 7.85 22.71
C ARG A 325 7.32 8.46 21.37
N MET A 326 6.35 8.88 20.58
CA MET A 326 6.60 9.40 19.23
C MET A 326 7.31 10.75 19.23
N ARG A 327 7.03 11.61 20.22
CA ARG A 327 7.80 12.85 20.47
C ARG A 327 9.27 12.53 20.74
N LEU A 328 9.52 11.51 21.57
CA LEU A 328 10.88 11.09 21.96
C LEU A 328 11.63 10.45 20.78
N LEU A 329 10.97 9.59 20.00
CA LEU A 329 11.53 9.05 18.75
C LEU A 329 11.94 10.17 17.79
N GLY A 330 11.07 11.14 17.54
CA GLY A 330 11.41 12.30 16.71
C GLY A 330 12.42 13.27 17.34
N LYS A 331 12.79 13.10 18.61
CA LYS A 331 13.82 13.90 19.28
C LYS A 331 15.20 13.20 19.25
N TYR A 332 15.24 11.88 19.43
CA TYR A 332 16.48 11.14 19.69
C TYR A 332 16.84 10.10 18.62
N VAL A 333 15.89 9.67 17.78
CA VAL A 333 16.11 8.62 16.76
C VAL A 333 15.91 9.19 15.36
N ASP A 334 14.70 9.66 15.07
CA ASP A 334 14.35 10.23 13.76
C ASP A 334 14.67 11.72 13.74
N ILE A 335 15.95 12.05 13.92
CA ILE A 335 16.42 13.44 13.92
C ILE A 335 16.26 13.99 12.52
N GLN A 336 15.09 14.56 12.28
CA GLN A 336 14.98 15.61 11.30
C GLN A 336 15.66 16.81 11.94
N PRO A 337 16.74 17.35 11.34
CA PRO A 337 17.35 18.57 11.83
C PRO A 337 16.21 19.55 12.11
N ARG A 338 16.03 19.97 13.36
CA ARG A 338 14.93 20.87 13.70
C ARG A 338 15.34 22.23 13.14
N LEU A 339 14.87 22.53 11.94
CA LEU A 339 15.25 23.71 11.13
C LEU A 339 14.61 25.01 11.62
N ARG A 340 14.47 25.12 12.95
CA ARG A 340 14.24 26.34 13.68
C ARG A 340 15.36 26.44 14.71
N ILE A 341 16.59 26.64 14.25
CA ILE A 341 17.65 27.08 15.15
C ILE A 341 17.29 28.52 15.50
N PRO A 342 16.90 28.84 16.76
CA PRO A 342 16.66 30.21 17.17
C PRO A 342 17.95 31.01 16.96
N GLY A 343 17.89 32.08 16.17
CA GLY A 343 19.05 32.97 15.92
C GLY A 343 19.72 32.86 14.55
N PHE A 344 19.30 31.97 13.65
CA PHE A 344 19.82 31.94 12.27
C PHE A 344 18.78 32.48 11.27
N ALA A 345 18.72 33.80 11.12
CA ALA A 345 17.80 34.48 10.21
C ALA A 345 18.47 34.67 8.82
N VAL A 346 18.46 33.61 8.01
CA VAL A 346 18.52 33.83 6.55
C VAL A 346 17.16 34.35 6.16
N ASP A 347 17.06 35.61 5.71
CA ASP A 347 15.81 36.12 5.14
C ASP A 347 15.51 35.33 3.85
N PRO A 348 14.47 34.48 3.82
CA PRO A 348 14.14 33.73 2.62
C PRO A 348 13.68 34.62 1.46
N ASN A 349 13.40 35.91 1.73
CA ASN A 349 13.08 36.92 0.71
C ASN A 349 14.34 37.60 0.15
N ASP A 350 15.52 37.41 0.75
CA ASP A 350 16.79 37.84 0.17
C ASP A 350 17.17 36.90 -0.98
N MET A 351 16.53 37.14 -2.13
CA MET A 351 16.76 36.37 -3.35
C MET A 351 18.18 36.55 -3.89
N ALA A 352 18.91 37.60 -3.52
CA ALA A 352 20.30 37.76 -3.90
C ALA A 352 21.17 36.75 -3.13
N PHE A 353 20.98 36.63 -1.81
CA PHE A 353 21.63 35.61 -1.00
C PHE A 353 21.30 34.20 -1.49
N VAL A 354 20.01 33.88 -1.70
CA VAL A 354 19.57 32.55 -2.16
C VAL A 354 20.23 32.19 -3.50
N LYS A 355 20.26 33.12 -4.46
CA LYS A 355 20.92 32.91 -5.76
C LYS A 355 22.44 32.76 -5.63
N ALA A 356 23.08 33.56 -4.78
CA ALA A 356 24.52 33.47 -4.52
C ALA A 356 24.89 32.11 -3.90
N LEU A 357 24.11 31.65 -2.93
CA LEU A 357 24.25 30.33 -2.32
C LEU A 357 24.10 29.20 -3.34
N MET A 358 23.10 29.29 -4.22
CA MET A 358 22.89 28.33 -5.30
C MET A 358 23.99 28.37 -6.37
N ALA A 359 24.61 29.53 -6.60
CA ALA A 359 25.73 29.68 -7.52
C ALA A 359 27.06 29.15 -6.93
N LYS A 360 27.23 29.26 -5.61
CA LYS A 360 28.40 28.74 -4.88
C LYS A 360 28.54 27.22 -4.99
N TYR A 361 27.43 26.50 -5.09
CA TYR A 361 27.38 25.04 -5.18
C TYR A 361 26.74 24.60 -6.50
N PRO A 362 27.51 24.57 -7.61
CA PRO A 362 26.97 24.20 -8.90
C PRO A 362 26.64 22.71 -8.93
N VAL A 363 25.39 22.40 -9.28
CA VAL A 363 24.94 21.04 -9.57
C VAL A 363 24.83 20.81 -11.07
N PRO A 364 24.96 19.55 -11.56
CA PRO A 364 24.69 19.24 -12.95
C PRO A 364 23.31 19.79 -13.32
N ARG A 365 23.24 20.67 -14.31
CA ARG A 365 21.96 21.19 -14.78
C ARG A 365 21.13 20.00 -15.27
N ARG A 366 20.07 19.68 -14.54
CA ARG A 366 19.11 18.70 -15.04
C ARG A 366 18.54 19.28 -16.33
N PRO A 367 18.65 18.58 -17.47
CA PRO A 367 17.90 18.97 -18.63
C PRO A 367 16.44 19.09 -18.22
N THR A 368 15.74 20.08 -18.78
CA THR A 368 14.32 20.30 -18.54
C THR A 368 13.63 18.93 -18.52
N PRO A 369 12.85 18.60 -17.47
CA PRO A 369 12.26 17.27 -17.34
C PRO A 369 11.63 16.92 -18.67
N PHE A 370 11.91 15.71 -19.15
CA PHE A 370 11.39 15.27 -20.43
C PHE A 370 9.86 15.32 -20.37
N ILE A 371 9.29 16.33 -21.02
CA ILE A 371 7.86 16.44 -21.27
C ILE A 371 7.72 15.94 -22.70
N SER A 372 7.15 14.74 -22.86
CA SER A 372 6.71 14.31 -24.18
C SER A 372 5.79 15.38 -24.75
N THR A 373 6.21 16.01 -25.84
CA THR A 373 5.35 16.86 -26.66
C THR A 373 4.50 16.03 -27.61
N GLU A 374 4.89 14.77 -27.84
CA GLU A 374 4.12 13.81 -28.62
C GLU A 374 2.84 13.46 -27.81
N PRO A 375 1.65 13.76 -28.35
CA PRO A 375 0.41 13.37 -27.71
C PRO A 375 0.29 11.83 -27.69
N PRO A 376 -0.47 11.27 -26.75
CA PRO A 376 -0.85 9.86 -26.83
C PRO A 376 -1.48 9.57 -28.19
N PRO A 377 -1.27 8.36 -28.75
CA PRO A 377 -1.96 7.97 -29.98
C PRO A 377 -3.48 8.05 -29.76
N ASN A 378 -4.21 8.56 -30.75
CA ASN A 378 -5.67 8.57 -30.73
C ASN A 378 -6.16 7.11 -30.85
N LEU A 379 -6.81 6.61 -29.81
CA LEU A 379 -7.22 5.22 -29.73
C LEU A 379 -8.59 5.05 -30.39
N ASP A 380 -8.72 4.06 -31.27
CA ASP A 380 -10.02 3.63 -31.78
C ASP A 380 -10.63 2.64 -30.78
N PRO A 381 -11.72 2.99 -30.08
CA PRO A 381 -12.35 2.08 -29.12
C PRO A 381 -12.92 0.82 -29.78
N ASN A 382 -13.14 0.82 -31.09
CA ASN A 382 -13.64 -0.33 -31.84
C ASN A 382 -12.50 -1.26 -32.32
N ASP A 383 -11.25 -0.81 -32.28
CA ASP A 383 -10.07 -1.59 -32.67
C ASP A 383 -9.03 -1.58 -31.52
N LEU A 384 -9.36 -2.33 -30.47
CA LEU A 384 -8.52 -2.46 -29.29
C LEU A 384 -7.12 -3.00 -29.61
N ALA A 385 -7.01 -3.96 -30.54
CA ALA A 385 -5.73 -4.57 -30.90
C ALA A 385 -4.77 -3.55 -31.51
N ARG A 386 -5.24 -2.76 -32.48
CA ARG A 386 -4.46 -1.67 -33.09
C ARG A 386 -4.13 -0.58 -32.08
N SER A 387 -5.10 -0.21 -31.25
CA SER A 387 -4.92 0.77 -30.16
C SER A 387 -3.83 0.33 -29.18
N PHE A 388 -3.78 -0.94 -28.79
CA PHE A 388 -2.72 -1.48 -27.91
C PHE A 388 -1.34 -1.45 -28.58
N GLN A 389 -1.25 -1.84 -29.85
CA GLN A 389 0.02 -1.79 -30.58
C GLN A 389 0.55 -0.35 -30.67
N GLN A 390 -0.32 0.62 -30.94
CA GLN A 390 0.03 2.04 -30.95
C GLN A 390 0.48 2.53 -29.57
N ILE A 391 -0.20 2.12 -28.50
CA ILE A 391 0.20 2.43 -27.12
C ILE A 391 1.59 1.86 -26.82
N GLU A 392 1.89 0.62 -27.20
CA GLU A 392 3.19 0.02 -26.90
C GLU A 392 4.30 0.66 -27.72
N GLN A 393 4.07 0.96 -29.00
CA GLN A 393 5.00 1.75 -29.81
C GLN A 393 5.27 3.12 -29.19
N TYR A 394 4.21 3.83 -28.78
CA TYR A 394 4.34 5.10 -28.05
C TYR A 394 5.18 4.91 -26.77
N ARG A 395 4.93 3.86 -25.97
CA ARG A 395 5.70 3.58 -24.75
C ARG A 395 7.16 3.23 -25.03
N GLN A 396 7.45 2.52 -26.12
CA GLN A 396 8.82 2.24 -26.55
C GLN A 396 9.52 3.53 -26.94
N ARG A 397 8.89 4.40 -27.75
CA ARG A 397 9.43 5.73 -28.07
C ARG A 397 9.69 6.56 -26.81
N GLN A 398 8.75 6.57 -25.86
CA GLN A 398 8.93 7.23 -24.57
C GLN A 398 10.10 6.65 -23.76
N ARG A 399 10.35 5.33 -23.81
CA ARG A 399 11.50 4.70 -23.14
C ARG A 399 12.81 5.08 -23.83
N SER A 400 12.87 4.99 -25.15
CA SER A 400 14.04 5.37 -25.94
C SER A 400 14.40 6.85 -25.73
N GLN A 401 13.41 7.75 -25.78
CA GLN A 401 13.61 9.17 -25.48
C GLN A 401 14.09 9.41 -24.05
N ARG A 402 13.62 8.62 -23.07
CA ARG A 402 14.12 8.70 -21.67
C ARG A 402 15.53 8.17 -21.52
N GLU A 403 15.86 7.07 -22.19
CA GLU A 403 17.21 6.52 -22.19
C GLU A 403 18.17 7.49 -22.89
N GLU A 404 17.75 8.11 -23.98
CA GLU A 404 18.50 9.16 -24.65
C GLU A 404 18.66 10.38 -23.76
N HIS A 405 17.59 10.86 -23.12
CA HIS A 405 17.65 11.95 -22.14
C HIS A 405 18.55 11.60 -20.94
N ARG A 406 18.54 10.35 -20.48
CA ARG A 406 19.44 9.83 -19.45
C ARG A 406 20.89 9.84 -19.93
N ARG A 407 21.16 9.34 -21.15
CA ARG A 407 22.49 9.35 -21.77
C ARG A 407 22.99 10.78 -21.97
N GLN A 408 22.13 11.69 -22.42
CA GLN A 408 22.44 13.11 -22.54
C GLN A 408 22.79 13.70 -21.16
N PHE A 409 22.00 13.39 -20.12
CA PHE A 409 22.29 13.83 -18.76
C PHE A 409 23.59 13.25 -18.21
N GLU A 410 23.88 11.96 -18.48
CA GLU A 410 25.12 11.30 -18.11
C GLU A 410 26.33 11.89 -18.86
N ALA A 411 26.14 12.38 -20.08
CA ALA A 411 27.15 13.02 -20.90
C ALA A 411 27.40 14.50 -20.52
N ILE A 412 26.49 15.16 -19.80
CA ILE A 412 26.72 16.53 -19.31
C ILE A 412 27.91 16.49 -18.35
N PRO A 413 28.96 17.31 -18.59
CA PRO A 413 30.07 17.45 -17.67
C PRO A 413 29.55 17.82 -16.28
N LYS A 414 29.76 16.92 -15.32
CA LYS A 414 29.32 17.14 -13.95
C LYS A 414 30.30 18.11 -13.29
N PRO A 415 29.84 19.23 -12.71
CA PRO A 415 30.74 20.12 -11.97
C PRO A 415 31.44 19.34 -10.85
N PRO A 416 32.68 19.67 -10.48
CA PRO A 416 33.37 19.00 -9.40
C PRO A 416 32.52 19.07 -8.12
N ARG A 417 32.45 17.96 -7.39
CA ARG A 417 31.80 17.97 -6.08
C ARG A 417 32.61 18.86 -5.14
N MET A 418 31.90 19.50 -4.23
CA MET A 418 32.47 20.46 -3.27
C MET A 418 32.05 20.03 -1.88
N HIS A 419 32.81 20.47 -0.87
CA HIS A 419 32.37 20.39 0.52
C HIS A 419 31.49 21.60 0.82
N ILE A 420 30.25 21.36 1.21
CA ILE A 420 29.35 22.42 1.65
C ILE A 420 29.85 22.94 3.00
N GLU A 421 30.07 24.24 3.10
CA GLU A 421 30.44 24.88 4.36
C GLU A 421 29.33 24.69 5.41
N PRO A 422 29.66 24.48 6.69
CA PRO A 422 28.65 24.25 7.72
C PRO A 422 27.53 25.29 7.79
N ASN A 423 27.84 26.58 7.63
CA ASN A 423 26.86 27.66 7.66
C ASN A 423 25.95 27.66 6.43
N ASP A 424 26.50 27.35 5.26
CA ASP A 424 25.73 27.22 4.03
C ASP A 424 24.80 26.01 4.07
N LEU A 425 25.26 24.89 4.64
CA LEU A 425 24.43 23.71 4.82
C LEU A 425 23.21 24.01 5.70
N ARG A 426 23.40 24.76 6.79
CA ARG A 426 22.30 25.26 7.63
C ARG A 426 21.35 26.16 6.85
N ALA A 427 21.88 27.11 6.08
CA ALA A 427 21.10 28.01 5.24
C ALA A 427 20.25 27.25 4.22
N ILE A 428 20.84 26.32 3.47
CA ILE A 428 20.15 25.47 2.48
C ILE A 428 19.00 24.72 3.16
N ARG A 429 19.24 24.06 4.29
CA ARG A 429 18.20 23.31 4.99
C ARG A 429 17.06 24.21 5.48
N ASN A 430 17.38 25.36 6.09
CA ASN A 430 16.36 26.31 6.56
C ASN A 430 15.50 26.84 5.41
N LEU A 431 16.14 27.23 4.30
CA LEU A 431 15.45 27.64 3.08
C LEU A 431 14.54 26.54 2.54
N MET A 432 15.01 25.28 2.48
CA MET A 432 14.19 24.15 2.07
C MET A 432 12.93 24.03 2.93
N VAL A 433 13.06 24.07 4.27
CA VAL A 433 11.91 23.98 5.17
C VAL A 433 10.97 25.17 5.02
N TYR A 434 11.49 26.39 4.91
CA TYR A 434 10.68 27.57 4.66
C TYR A 434 9.87 27.42 3.36
N PHE A 435 10.52 27.10 2.24
CA PHE A 435 9.83 26.94 0.95
C PHE A 435 8.85 25.76 0.95
N TYR A 436 9.14 24.68 1.68
CA TYR A 436 8.17 23.60 1.93
C TYR A 436 6.96 24.08 2.72
N GLN A 437 7.15 24.92 3.74
CA GLN A 437 6.06 25.50 4.52
C GLN A 437 5.25 26.48 3.69
N VAL A 438 5.87 27.40 2.95
CA VAL A 438 5.16 28.33 2.04
C VAL A 438 4.34 27.54 1.02
N LYS A 439 4.91 26.48 0.43
CA LYS A 439 4.20 25.61 -0.51
C LYS A 439 3.04 24.83 0.13
N ARG A 440 3.12 24.48 1.42
CA ARG A 440 2.06 23.77 2.17
C ARG A 440 1.00 24.71 2.74
N SER A 441 1.38 25.92 3.12
CA SER A 441 0.58 26.94 3.78
C SER A 441 -0.03 27.92 2.77
N GLN A 442 -0.43 27.46 1.59
CA GLN A 442 -1.33 28.23 0.72
C GLN A 442 -2.79 27.82 1.06
N PRO A 443 -3.42 28.45 2.08
CA PRO A 443 -4.72 28.03 2.63
C PRO A 443 -5.88 28.14 1.64
N ASP A 444 -5.82 29.09 0.71
CA ASP A 444 -6.97 29.43 -0.15
C ASP A 444 -7.32 28.31 -1.14
N GLN A 445 -6.35 27.57 -1.66
CA GLN A 445 -6.66 26.54 -2.66
C GLN A 445 -7.46 25.36 -2.08
N GLN A 446 -7.30 25.03 -0.80
CA GLN A 446 -7.99 23.87 -0.19
C GLN A 446 -9.37 24.20 0.38
N GLN A 447 -9.60 25.42 0.86
CA GLN A 447 -10.95 25.87 1.21
C GLN A 447 -11.79 26.13 -0.04
N ILE A 448 -11.20 26.76 -1.08
CA ILE A 448 -11.87 26.94 -2.38
C ILE A 448 -12.18 25.59 -3.04
N ALA A 449 -11.32 24.57 -2.87
CA ALA A 449 -11.58 23.19 -3.31
C ALA A 449 -12.85 22.57 -2.74
N GLN A 450 -13.20 22.97 -1.52
CA GLN A 450 -14.30 22.38 -0.77
C GLN A 450 -15.62 23.11 -1.02
N SER A 451 -15.57 24.42 -1.34
CA SER A 451 -16.75 25.22 -1.65
C SER A 451 -17.17 25.16 -3.13
N ASP A 452 -16.23 25.08 -4.07
CA ASP A 452 -16.54 24.90 -5.50
C ASP A 452 -15.44 24.09 -6.23
N PRO A 453 -15.68 22.80 -6.53
CA PRO A 453 -14.75 21.95 -7.28
C PRO A 453 -14.36 22.51 -8.66
N ASN A 454 -15.20 23.35 -9.29
CA ASN A 454 -14.90 23.96 -10.59
C ASN A 454 -13.94 25.15 -10.46
N GLN A 455 -13.93 25.87 -9.33
CA GLN A 455 -12.91 26.90 -9.05
C GLN A 455 -11.55 26.29 -8.76
N LEU A 456 -11.50 25.09 -8.17
CA LEU A 456 -10.26 24.37 -7.96
C LEU A 456 -9.52 24.09 -9.28
N ALA A 457 -10.25 23.72 -10.35
CA ALA A 457 -9.64 23.48 -11.65
C ALA A 457 -9.06 24.77 -12.26
N ARG A 458 -9.66 25.93 -11.98
CA ARG A 458 -9.18 27.25 -12.42
C ARG A 458 -7.98 27.73 -11.60
N HIS A 459 -7.96 27.51 -10.28
CA HIS A 459 -6.84 27.89 -9.40
C HIS A 459 -5.66 26.91 -9.39
N SER A 460 -5.91 25.61 -9.61
CA SER A 460 -4.88 24.57 -9.83
C SER A 460 -4.03 24.83 -11.07
N LEU A 461 -4.53 25.63 -12.02
CA LEU A 461 -3.84 26.02 -13.25
C LEU A 461 -3.06 27.33 -13.13
N SER A 462 -3.35 28.17 -12.14
CA SER A 462 -2.50 29.33 -11.82
C SER A 462 -1.42 28.91 -10.81
N ASP A 463 -0.49 28.09 -11.29
CA ASP A 463 0.89 28.15 -10.79
C ASP A 463 1.31 29.61 -11.01
N THR A 464 1.15 30.45 -9.99
CA THR A 464 1.68 31.81 -10.08
C THR A 464 3.17 31.70 -10.37
N GLN A 465 3.71 32.68 -11.08
CA GLN A 465 5.16 32.73 -11.36
C GLN A 465 5.97 32.53 -10.06
N ALA A 466 5.45 33.02 -8.92
CA ALA A 466 5.99 32.80 -7.59
C ALA A 466 6.03 31.31 -7.17
N THR A 467 4.94 30.53 -7.33
CA THR A 467 4.93 29.10 -6.98
C THR A 467 5.89 28.28 -7.86
N GLN A 468 6.03 28.63 -9.13
CA GLN A 468 7.00 28.01 -10.03
C GLN A 468 8.44 28.34 -9.62
N GLN A 469 8.72 29.61 -9.30
CA GLN A 469 10.02 30.05 -8.79
C GLN A 469 10.38 29.35 -7.47
N ILE A 470 9.47 29.29 -6.51
CA ILE A 470 9.66 28.57 -5.24
C ILE A 470 9.97 27.09 -5.50
N SER A 471 9.23 26.44 -6.39
CA SER A 471 9.46 25.02 -6.72
C SER A 471 10.79 24.79 -7.43
N ALA A 472 11.25 25.74 -8.25
CA ALA A 472 12.56 25.68 -8.90
C ALA A 472 13.70 25.86 -7.89
N ILE A 473 13.59 26.85 -6.99
CA ILE A 473 14.56 27.09 -5.91
C ILE A 473 14.65 25.86 -5.01
N LEU A 474 13.51 25.35 -4.53
CA LEU A 474 13.46 24.18 -3.65
C LEU A 474 14.13 22.95 -4.30
N ARG A 475 13.85 22.71 -5.59
CA ARG A 475 14.47 21.60 -6.34
C ARG A 475 15.99 21.77 -6.45
N GLN A 476 16.46 22.99 -6.74
CA GLN A 476 17.90 23.24 -6.85
C GLN A 476 18.60 23.12 -5.49
N LEU A 477 17.99 23.59 -4.40
CA LEU A 477 18.52 23.38 -3.04
C LEU A 477 18.58 21.90 -2.67
N GLU A 478 17.57 21.10 -3.02
CA GLU A 478 17.60 19.63 -2.85
C GLU A 478 18.70 18.97 -3.67
N ASP A 479 18.90 19.42 -4.91
CA ASP A 479 19.97 18.91 -5.76
C ASP A 479 21.34 19.25 -5.18
N ILE A 480 21.53 20.47 -4.66
CA ILE A 480 22.77 20.87 -3.97
C ILE A 480 23.00 19.95 -2.76
N TYR A 481 21.97 19.79 -1.95
CA TYR A 481 22.00 18.96 -0.74
C TYR A 481 22.34 17.50 -1.03
N ARG A 482 21.88 16.94 -2.17
CA ARG A 482 22.12 15.55 -2.57
C ARG A 482 23.42 15.36 -3.36
N TYR A 483 23.90 16.37 -4.09
CA TYR A 483 25.03 16.22 -5.01
C TYR A 483 26.39 16.43 -4.35
N HIS A 484 26.51 17.45 -3.49
CA HIS A 484 27.77 17.85 -2.87
C HIS A 484 28.02 17.10 -1.54
N HIS A 485 29.27 17.13 -1.06
CA HIS A 485 29.63 16.54 0.22
C HIS A 485 29.15 17.45 1.36
N ARG A 486 28.37 16.88 2.28
CA ARG A 486 27.84 17.60 3.45
C ARG A 486 28.58 17.14 4.71
N PRO A 487 29.17 18.05 5.51
CA PRO A 487 29.69 17.68 6.81
C PRO A 487 28.53 17.26 7.73
N ALA A 488 28.80 16.34 8.67
CA ALA A 488 27.91 16.11 9.79
C ALA A 488 27.93 17.37 10.67
N LEU A 489 26.78 17.98 10.90
CA LEU A 489 26.68 19.11 11.81
C LEU A 489 26.40 18.62 13.23
N PRO A 490 26.76 19.37 14.28
CA PRO A 490 26.41 19.02 15.65
C PRO A 490 24.91 18.75 15.83
N GLU A 491 24.05 19.49 15.12
CA GLU A 491 22.59 19.30 15.13
C GLU A 491 22.08 18.08 14.34
N ASP A 492 22.95 17.40 13.57
CA ASP A 492 22.62 16.11 12.96
C ASP A 492 22.77 14.95 13.96
N LEU A 493 23.49 15.19 15.07
CA LEU A 493 23.65 14.20 16.12
C LEU A 493 22.44 14.23 17.06
N PRO A 494 22.04 13.07 17.60
CA PRO A 494 21.04 13.03 18.66
C PRO A 494 21.49 13.91 19.83
N PRO A 495 20.63 14.79 20.34
CA PRO A 495 20.96 15.49 21.58
C PRO A 495 21.15 14.48 22.70
N GLU A 496 21.96 14.83 23.70
CA GLU A 496 22.01 14.06 24.93
C GLU A 496 20.62 13.96 25.56
N MET A 497 20.32 12.78 26.09
CA MET A 497 19.01 12.50 26.65
C MET A 497 18.81 13.23 27.97
N ASP A 498 17.85 14.16 28.00
CA ASP A 498 17.47 14.91 29.20
C ASP A 498 17.00 13.96 30.33
N PRO A 499 17.34 14.24 31.61
CA PRO A 499 16.92 13.39 32.73
C PRO A 499 15.40 13.16 32.83
N ASN A 500 14.57 14.15 32.49
CA ASN A 500 13.11 14.01 32.52
C ASN A 500 12.62 13.14 31.37
N ASP A 501 13.24 13.26 30.19
CA ASP A 501 12.94 12.37 29.07
C ASP A 501 13.35 10.93 29.38
N ARG A 502 14.47 10.71 30.09
CA ARG A 502 14.88 9.38 30.57
C ARG A 502 13.84 8.80 31.54
N LEU A 503 13.37 9.59 32.52
CA LEU A 503 12.30 9.16 33.43
C LEU A 503 11.01 8.84 32.66
N THR A 504 10.65 9.67 31.68
CA THR A 504 9.50 9.42 30.80
C THR A 504 9.67 8.10 30.04
N ILE A 505 10.86 7.82 29.50
CA ILE A 505 11.13 6.57 28.78
C ILE A 505 10.98 5.36 29.71
N GLN A 506 11.44 5.43 30.95
CA GLN A 506 11.26 4.35 31.94
C GLN A 506 9.78 4.12 32.26
N GLN A 507 9.00 5.18 32.43
CA GLN A 507 7.55 5.09 32.64
C GLN A 507 6.85 4.46 31.42
N LEU A 508 7.24 4.86 30.20
CA LEU A 508 6.72 4.26 28.97
C LEU A 508 7.08 2.79 28.87
N GLN A 509 8.32 2.41 29.22
CA GLN A 509 8.75 1.02 29.22
C GLN A 509 7.88 0.18 30.15
N ALA A 510 7.71 0.62 31.41
CA ALA A 510 6.85 -0.06 32.37
C ALA A 510 5.39 -0.15 31.89
N TYR A 511 4.85 0.92 31.31
CA TYR A 511 3.50 0.94 30.75
C TYR A 511 3.33 -0.11 29.63
N PHE A 512 4.23 -0.12 28.64
CA PHE A 512 4.10 -1.04 27.51
C PHE A 512 4.44 -2.49 27.87
N THR A 513 5.34 -2.74 28.84
CA THR A 513 5.54 -4.08 29.40
C THR A 513 4.26 -4.60 30.04
N ASN A 514 3.63 -3.80 30.90
CA ASN A 514 2.35 -4.18 31.52
C ASN A 514 1.25 -4.44 30.47
N LEU A 515 1.20 -3.61 29.41
CA LEU A 515 0.24 -3.80 28.32
C LEU A 515 0.52 -5.09 27.52
N LEU A 516 1.79 -5.44 27.30
CA LEU A 516 2.20 -6.64 26.58
C LEU A 516 1.90 -7.93 27.37
N GLU A 517 2.10 -7.90 28.68
CA GLU A 517 1.94 -9.02 29.62
C GLU A 517 0.48 -9.22 30.08
N SER A 518 -0.34 -8.18 29.96
CA SER A 518 -1.75 -8.23 30.34
C SER A 518 -2.51 -9.29 29.54
N LYS A 519 -3.10 -10.24 30.27
CA LYS A 519 -3.95 -11.31 29.70
C LYS A 519 -5.23 -10.78 29.04
N ASP A 520 -5.68 -9.61 29.48
CA ASP A 520 -6.90 -8.97 28.97
C ASP A 520 -6.63 -8.14 27.71
N SER A 521 -5.37 -7.93 27.35
CA SER A 521 -5.00 -7.16 26.17
C SER A 521 -5.18 -8.00 24.91
N ASP A 522 -5.98 -7.46 23.99
CA ASP A 522 -6.15 -8.09 22.69
C ASP A 522 -4.85 -8.06 21.87
N LEU A 523 -4.80 -8.89 20.83
CA LEU A 523 -3.63 -9.01 19.96
C LEU A 523 -3.18 -7.65 19.40
N PRO A 524 -4.07 -6.77 18.88
CA PRO A 524 -3.67 -5.45 18.41
C PRO A 524 -2.94 -4.59 19.45
N TYR A 525 -3.40 -4.55 20.71
CA TYR A 525 -2.70 -3.81 21.76
C TYR A 525 -1.38 -4.45 22.13
N ARG A 526 -1.29 -5.78 22.14
CA ARG A 526 -0.03 -6.49 22.39
C ARG A 526 1.00 -6.26 21.28
N LEU A 527 0.58 -6.26 20.01
CA LEU A 527 1.43 -5.90 18.87
C LEU A 527 1.90 -4.43 18.95
N LYS A 528 0.99 -3.52 19.28
CA LYS A 528 1.32 -2.12 19.56
C LYS A 528 2.34 -1.99 20.70
N ALA A 529 2.17 -2.75 21.78
CA ALA A 529 3.04 -2.71 22.96
C ALA A 529 4.44 -3.25 22.67
N ILE A 530 4.56 -4.45 22.08
CA ILE A 530 5.89 -5.01 21.73
C ILE A 530 6.63 -4.09 20.76
N CYS A 531 5.90 -3.48 19.84
CA CYS A 531 6.48 -2.53 18.91
C CYS A 531 6.94 -1.24 19.59
N ALA A 532 6.18 -0.74 20.58
CA ALA A 532 6.60 0.37 21.42
C ALA A 532 7.85 0.05 22.25
N LEU A 533 7.97 -1.17 22.75
CA LEU A 533 9.14 -1.61 23.51
C LEU A 533 10.38 -1.67 22.63
N CYS A 534 10.29 -2.17 21.39
CA CYS A 534 11.40 -2.10 20.44
C CYS A 534 11.85 -0.65 20.18
N ASP A 535 10.91 0.29 20.01
CA ASP A 535 11.23 1.72 19.86
C ASP A 535 11.95 2.29 21.09
N ILE A 536 11.51 1.89 22.29
CA ILE A 536 12.07 2.32 23.58
C ILE A 536 13.47 1.75 23.78
N ASP A 537 13.69 0.47 23.48
CA ASP A 537 15.01 -0.15 23.59
C ASP A 537 15.99 0.50 22.60
N ARG A 538 15.51 0.83 21.39
CA ARG A 538 16.26 1.61 20.41
C ARG A 538 16.62 3.01 20.94
N LEU A 539 15.66 3.72 21.55
CA LEU A 539 15.91 5.01 22.20
C LEU A 539 16.98 4.94 23.29
N LEU A 540 16.96 3.87 24.08
CA LEU A 540 17.91 3.61 25.16
C LEU A 540 19.24 3.02 24.68
N LYS A 541 19.33 2.63 23.39
CA LYS A 541 20.42 1.84 22.81
C LYS A 541 20.65 0.52 23.56
N ASP A 542 19.60 -0.05 24.17
CA ASP A 542 19.63 -1.38 24.77
C ASP A 542 19.34 -2.43 23.69
N TYR A 543 20.35 -2.68 22.87
CA TYR A 543 20.19 -3.57 21.72
C TYR A 543 19.93 -5.03 22.13
N ARG A 544 20.33 -5.44 23.34
CA ARG A 544 20.02 -6.79 23.83
C ARG A 544 18.53 -6.95 24.06
N SER A 545 17.89 -6.00 24.74
CA SER A 545 16.43 -5.98 24.93
C SER A 545 15.71 -5.83 23.60
N LEU A 546 16.22 -4.97 22.70
CA LEU A 546 15.67 -4.82 21.35
C LEU A 546 15.62 -6.17 20.61
N GLN A 547 16.71 -6.95 20.61
CA GLN A 547 16.73 -8.27 19.95
C GLN A 547 15.71 -9.25 20.55
N ALA A 548 15.57 -9.26 21.88
CA ALA A 548 14.60 -10.10 22.57
C ALA A 548 13.16 -9.71 22.16
N HIS A 549 12.84 -8.42 22.15
CA HIS A 549 11.52 -7.94 21.74
C HIS A 549 11.25 -8.13 20.24
N ILE A 550 12.24 -7.98 19.36
CA ILE A 550 12.12 -8.32 17.93
C ILE A 550 11.74 -9.80 17.77
N LYS A 551 12.44 -10.69 18.48
CA LYS A 551 12.16 -12.13 18.44
C LYS A 551 10.74 -12.42 18.93
N GLN A 552 10.33 -11.84 20.05
CA GLN A 552 8.97 -12.00 20.57
C GLN A 552 7.92 -11.47 19.59
N HIS A 553 8.18 -10.34 18.91
CA HIS A 553 7.27 -9.79 17.91
C HIS A 553 7.11 -10.73 16.71
N LEU A 554 8.21 -11.28 16.21
CA LEU A 554 8.22 -12.28 15.15
C LEU A 554 7.47 -13.57 15.57
N GLU A 555 7.67 -14.04 16.80
CA GLU A 555 6.94 -15.20 17.36
C GLU A 555 5.43 -14.96 17.44
N MET A 556 5.01 -13.75 17.83
CA MET A 556 3.59 -13.37 17.82
C MET A 556 3.01 -13.42 16.40
N ALA A 557 3.73 -12.90 15.39
CA ALA A 557 3.25 -12.94 14.00
C ALA A 557 3.09 -14.38 13.46
N ILE A 558 4.00 -15.30 13.80
CA ILE A 558 3.87 -16.73 13.43
C ILE A 558 2.70 -17.38 14.17
N LYS A 559 2.61 -17.19 15.49
CA LYS A 559 1.55 -17.78 16.32
C LYS A 559 0.16 -17.43 15.81
N GLU A 560 -0.02 -16.18 15.39
CA GLU A 560 -1.28 -15.64 14.89
C GLU A 560 -1.48 -15.87 13.38
N LYS A 561 -0.58 -16.62 12.73
CA LYS A 561 -0.62 -16.99 11.30
C LYS A 561 -0.70 -15.79 10.37
N ILE A 562 0.02 -14.72 10.70
CA ILE A 562 0.07 -13.48 9.91
C ILE A 562 1.38 -13.42 9.12
N GLY A 563 1.59 -14.39 8.22
CA GLY A 563 2.88 -14.67 7.59
C GLY A 563 3.52 -13.48 6.85
N THR A 564 2.72 -12.61 6.25
CA THR A 564 3.21 -11.41 5.58
C THR A 564 3.72 -10.35 6.56
N VAL A 565 3.06 -10.22 7.71
CA VAL A 565 3.52 -9.34 8.80
C VAL A 565 4.85 -9.83 9.35
N TYR A 566 5.05 -11.15 9.46
CA TYR A 566 6.33 -11.73 9.85
C TYR A 566 7.48 -11.29 8.91
N LEU A 567 7.24 -11.32 7.60
CA LEU A 567 8.22 -10.89 6.60
C LEU A 567 8.47 -9.38 6.68
N ASP A 568 7.41 -8.57 6.80
CA ASP A 568 7.54 -7.12 6.91
C ASP A 568 8.27 -6.70 8.21
N ILE A 569 7.97 -7.32 9.35
CA ILE A 569 8.62 -7.07 10.66
C ILE A 569 10.13 -7.32 10.58
N GLY A 570 10.55 -8.49 10.09
CA GLY A 570 11.98 -8.83 10.02
C GLY A 570 12.73 -7.90 9.08
N SER A 571 12.08 -7.48 7.99
CA SER A 571 12.61 -6.50 7.06
C SER A 571 12.74 -5.09 7.65
N GLU A 572 11.75 -4.64 8.44
CA GLU A 572 11.78 -3.34 9.13
C GLU A 572 12.91 -3.31 10.17
N TYR A 573 13.01 -4.33 11.02
CA TYR A 573 14.05 -4.37 12.05
C TYR A 573 15.45 -4.59 11.50
N LEU A 574 15.60 -5.28 10.37
CA LEU A 574 16.87 -5.33 9.66
C LEU A 574 17.34 -3.93 9.26
N MET A 575 16.45 -3.11 8.69
CA MET A 575 16.77 -1.73 8.33
C MET A 575 17.19 -0.92 9.55
N ILE A 576 16.45 -1.05 10.67
CA ILE A 576 16.74 -0.36 11.93
C ILE A 576 18.12 -0.74 12.47
N LEU A 577 18.42 -2.04 12.58
CA LEU A 577 19.71 -2.52 13.09
C LEU A 577 20.87 -2.06 12.21
N LEU A 578 20.70 -2.05 10.89
CA LEU A 578 21.72 -1.54 9.97
C LEU A 578 21.94 -0.03 10.15
N GLN A 579 20.86 0.76 10.22
CA GLN A 579 20.94 2.22 10.46
C GLN A 579 21.66 2.54 11.78
N ASP A 580 21.45 1.72 12.80
CA ASP A 580 22.06 1.90 14.13
C ASP A 580 23.46 1.23 14.23
N GLY A 581 24.01 0.75 13.12
CA GLY A 581 25.35 0.15 13.04
C GLY A 581 25.49 -1.24 13.68
N GLN A 582 24.38 -1.88 14.06
CA GLN A 582 24.33 -3.19 14.74
C GLN A 582 24.45 -4.35 13.75
N MET A 583 25.57 -4.42 13.02
CA MET A 583 25.76 -5.38 11.93
C MET A 583 25.72 -6.86 12.37
N ASP A 584 26.26 -7.22 13.54
CA ASP A 584 26.24 -8.61 14.01
C ASP A 584 24.82 -9.08 14.33
N MET A 585 24.03 -8.22 14.97
CA MET A 585 22.62 -8.50 15.23
C MET A 585 21.80 -8.52 13.94
N ALA A 586 22.09 -7.63 12.99
CA ALA A 586 21.48 -7.67 11.67
C ALA A 586 21.77 -8.99 10.94
N ALA A 587 23.00 -9.51 11.02
CA ALA A 587 23.38 -10.80 10.46
C ALA A 587 22.64 -11.96 11.14
N ASP A 588 22.57 -11.97 12.47
CA ASP A 588 21.83 -12.98 13.23
C ASP A 588 20.32 -12.94 12.92
N LEU A 589 19.73 -11.74 12.88
CA LEU A 589 18.34 -11.53 12.51
C LEU A 589 18.09 -12.08 11.11
N VAL A 590 18.86 -11.69 10.09
CA VAL A 590 18.69 -12.20 8.71
C VAL A 590 18.71 -13.73 8.70
N ARG A 591 19.68 -14.36 9.33
CA ARG A 591 19.78 -15.82 9.35
C ARG A 591 18.56 -16.48 9.98
N THR A 592 18.18 -16.07 11.20
CA THR A 592 17.10 -16.70 11.97
C THR A 592 15.72 -16.38 11.43
N TRP A 593 15.47 -15.14 11.00
CA TRP A 593 14.21 -14.70 10.42
C TRP A 593 13.96 -15.35 9.07
N THR A 594 14.95 -15.37 8.15
CA THR A 594 14.74 -15.95 6.81
C THR A 594 14.58 -17.47 6.84
N SER A 595 15.34 -18.17 7.69
CA SER A 595 15.16 -19.62 7.86
C SER A 595 13.77 -19.97 8.42
N THR A 596 13.31 -19.21 9.42
CA THR A 596 12.01 -19.41 10.04
C THR A 596 10.88 -19.04 9.09
N ALA A 597 11.02 -17.96 8.31
CA ALA A 597 10.07 -17.59 7.26
C ALA A 597 9.85 -18.75 6.28
N VAL A 598 10.92 -19.34 5.75
CA VAL A 598 10.81 -20.43 4.79
C VAL A 598 10.26 -21.71 5.42
N ALA A 599 10.57 -21.97 6.69
CA ALA A 599 10.07 -23.14 7.40
C ALA A 599 8.57 -23.04 7.73
N GLN A 600 8.10 -21.86 8.14
CA GLN A 600 6.76 -21.67 8.71
C GLN A 600 5.74 -21.14 7.69
N LEU A 601 6.17 -20.44 6.64
CA LEU A 601 5.27 -19.80 5.69
C LEU A 601 5.06 -20.65 4.43
N ALA A 602 3.97 -20.35 3.71
CA ALA A 602 3.77 -20.93 2.39
C ALA A 602 4.84 -20.41 1.41
N PRO A 603 5.39 -21.26 0.51
CA PRO A 603 6.40 -20.81 -0.47
C PRO A 603 5.93 -19.59 -1.28
N ASP A 604 4.65 -19.53 -1.65
CA ASP A 604 4.11 -18.40 -2.40
C ASP A 604 4.16 -17.08 -1.62
N GLU A 605 4.04 -17.09 -0.29
CA GLU A 605 4.17 -15.88 0.53
C GLU A 605 5.61 -15.34 0.46
N VAL A 606 6.61 -16.23 0.62
CA VAL A 606 8.03 -15.89 0.56
C VAL A 606 8.39 -15.37 -0.84
N VAL A 607 7.98 -16.07 -1.89
CA VAL A 607 8.25 -15.67 -3.27
C VAL A 607 7.59 -14.31 -3.59
N ASN A 608 6.36 -14.10 -3.13
CA ASN A 608 5.64 -12.84 -3.35
C ASN A 608 6.26 -11.64 -2.62
N PHE A 609 7.04 -11.88 -1.57
CA PHE A 609 7.78 -10.86 -0.83
C PHE A 609 9.11 -10.49 -1.50
N GLY A 610 9.72 -11.39 -2.28
CA GLY A 610 10.96 -11.18 -3.02
C GLY A 610 11.06 -9.84 -3.77
N PRO A 611 10.07 -9.45 -4.60
CA PRO A 611 10.11 -8.18 -5.34
C PRO A 611 10.17 -6.93 -4.46
N TYR A 612 9.66 -6.98 -3.23
CA TYR A 612 9.76 -5.87 -2.28
C TYR A 612 11.19 -5.73 -1.76
N VAL A 613 11.79 -6.83 -1.28
CA VAL A 613 13.16 -6.83 -0.74
C VAL A 613 14.23 -6.55 -1.78
N LEU A 614 14.02 -6.95 -3.03
CA LEU A 614 14.98 -6.68 -4.11
C LEU A 614 15.12 -5.20 -4.45
N LYS A 615 14.13 -4.36 -4.12
CA LYS A 615 14.12 -2.93 -4.47
C LYS A 615 14.82 -2.05 -3.45
N GLN A 616 15.06 -2.58 -2.25
CA GLN A 616 15.67 -1.85 -1.16
C GLN A 616 17.14 -2.28 -1.03
N PRO A 617 18.13 -1.37 -1.22
CA PRO A 617 19.55 -1.71 -1.10
C PRO A 617 19.89 -2.44 0.21
N HIS A 618 19.27 -2.05 1.32
CA HIS A 618 19.47 -2.62 2.66
C HIS A 618 18.83 -4.00 2.87
N GLN A 619 18.07 -4.51 1.90
CA GLN A 619 17.38 -5.80 1.98
C GLN A 619 17.92 -6.81 0.98
N LEU A 620 18.92 -6.45 0.16
CA LEU A 620 19.51 -7.38 -0.81
C LEU A 620 20.04 -8.65 -0.12
N TRP A 621 20.71 -8.50 1.02
CA TRP A 621 21.24 -9.66 1.78
C TRP A 621 20.13 -10.56 2.31
N ALA A 622 19.04 -9.97 2.79
CA ALA A 622 17.84 -10.71 3.17
C ALA A 622 17.20 -11.44 1.97
N ALA A 623 17.11 -10.78 0.81
CA ALA A 623 16.57 -11.38 -0.41
C ALA A 623 17.37 -12.62 -0.84
N LEU A 624 18.70 -12.56 -0.76
CA LEU A 624 19.58 -13.70 -1.04
C LEU A 624 19.33 -14.85 -0.05
N ASN A 625 19.30 -14.56 1.26
CA ASN A 625 19.09 -15.60 2.30
C ASN A 625 17.69 -16.23 2.22
N LEU A 626 16.64 -15.44 1.95
CA LEU A 626 15.29 -15.95 1.69
C LEU A 626 15.28 -16.89 0.48
N ALA A 627 15.94 -16.51 -0.61
CA ALA A 627 16.00 -17.32 -1.82
C ALA A 627 16.78 -18.62 -1.60
N ASP A 628 17.94 -18.57 -0.95
CA ASP A 628 18.75 -19.76 -0.66
C ASP A 628 18.02 -20.72 0.28
N ALA A 629 17.43 -20.21 1.37
CA ALA A 629 16.62 -21.02 2.28
C ALA A 629 15.41 -21.63 1.55
N LEU A 630 14.71 -20.85 0.71
CA LEU A 630 13.58 -21.34 -0.08
C LEU A 630 14.00 -22.47 -1.01
N LEU A 631 15.09 -22.30 -1.76
CA LEU A 631 15.59 -23.27 -2.73
C LEU A 631 16.08 -24.58 -2.09
N ALA A 632 16.47 -24.54 -0.82
CA ALA A 632 16.78 -25.71 -0.01
C ALA A 632 15.53 -26.50 0.42
N ARG A 633 14.33 -25.89 0.37
CA ARG A 633 13.08 -26.55 0.74
C ARG A 633 12.70 -27.64 -0.28
N PRO A 634 12.40 -28.87 0.15
CA PRO A 634 11.90 -29.91 -0.74
C PRO A 634 10.47 -29.60 -1.19
N GLY A 635 10.05 -30.17 -2.33
CA GLY A 635 8.67 -30.09 -2.79
C GLY A 635 8.24 -28.75 -3.40
N LEU A 636 9.17 -27.84 -3.71
CA LEU A 636 8.84 -26.64 -4.49
C LEU A 636 8.28 -27.01 -5.85
N THR A 637 7.21 -26.34 -6.27
CA THR A 637 6.75 -26.40 -7.67
C THR A 637 7.83 -25.84 -8.60
N ALA A 638 7.78 -26.21 -9.89
CA ALA A 638 8.69 -25.67 -10.89
C ALA A 638 8.66 -24.13 -10.92
N LEU A 639 7.47 -23.55 -10.73
CA LEU A 639 7.27 -22.10 -10.69
C LEU A 639 7.92 -21.45 -9.46
N GLN A 640 7.72 -22.04 -8.28
CA GLN A 640 8.34 -21.54 -7.04
C GLN A 640 9.87 -21.65 -7.09
N ARG A 641 10.39 -22.75 -7.64
CA ARG A 641 11.83 -22.96 -7.83
C ARG A 641 12.43 -21.93 -8.78
N TYR A 642 11.78 -21.69 -9.93
CA TYR A 642 12.19 -20.62 -10.85
C TYR A 642 12.22 -19.26 -10.15
N ALA A 643 11.15 -18.91 -9.44
CA ALA A 643 11.06 -17.61 -8.80
C ALA A 643 12.13 -17.42 -7.71
N GLY A 644 12.42 -18.46 -6.91
CA GLY A 644 13.54 -18.46 -5.97
C GLY A 644 14.89 -18.23 -6.65
N LEU A 645 15.17 -18.95 -7.76
CA LEU A 645 16.40 -18.78 -8.54
C LEU A 645 16.51 -17.37 -9.15
N ALA A 646 15.40 -16.81 -9.64
CA ALA A 646 15.36 -15.47 -10.20
C ALA A 646 15.65 -14.40 -9.13
N ILE A 647 15.03 -14.51 -7.94
CA ILE A 647 15.30 -13.62 -6.81
C ILE A 647 16.79 -13.67 -6.43
N ARG A 648 17.36 -14.88 -6.32
CA ARG A 648 18.79 -15.10 -6.04
C ARG A 648 19.70 -14.39 -7.04
N ALA A 649 19.45 -14.59 -8.34
CA ALA A 649 20.25 -13.99 -9.41
C ALA A 649 20.20 -12.45 -9.40
N ILE A 650 19.01 -11.87 -9.21
CA ILE A 650 18.85 -10.41 -9.13
C ILE A 650 19.55 -9.86 -7.89
N ALA A 651 19.38 -10.51 -6.73
CA ALA A 651 20.00 -10.07 -5.48
C ALA A 651 21.52 -10.01 -5.62
N LEU A 652 22.16 -11.08 -6.11
CA LEU A 652 23.62 -11.13 -6.33
C LEU A 652 24.09 -10.05 -7.30
N THR A 653 23.39 -9.86 -8.42
CA THR A 653 23.73 -8.84 -9.43
C THR A 653 23.66 -7.43 -8.84
N ARG A 654 22.60 -7.12 -8.07
CA ARG A 654 22.43 -5.82 -7.41
C ARG A 654 23.43 -5.61 -6.28
N MET A 655 23.82 -6.65 -5.56
CA MET A 655 24.89 -6.57 -4.56
C MET A 655 26.24 -6.23 -5.19
N ASP A 656 26.65 -6.91 -6.26
CA ASP A 656 27.93 -6.59 -6.93
C ASP A 656 27.94 -5.15 -7.45
N ALA A 657 26.85 -4.71 -8.08
CA ALA A 657 26.71 -3.32 -8.52
C ALA A 657 26.82 -2.35 -7.33
N LEU A 658 26.11 -2.61 -6.24
CA LEU A 658 26.14 -1.75 -5.06
C LEU A 658 27.53 -1.70 -4.41
N VAL A 659 28.22 -2.83 -4.30
CA VAL A 659 29.58 -2.88 -3.75
C VAL A 659 30.59 -2.17 -4.66
N LYS A 660 30.47 -2.36 -5.98
CA LYS A 660 31.28 -1.62 -6.96
C LYS A 660 31.06 -0.11 -6.86
N ASP A 661 29.83 0.32 -6.67
CA ASP A 661 29.49 1.74 -6.49
C ASP A 661 30.12 2.30 -5.19
N LEU A 662 30.22 1.48 -4.14
CA LEU A 662 30.93 1.87 -2.91
C LEU A 662 32.44 2.04 -3.18
N GLU A 663 33.07 1.04 -3.81
CA GLU A 663 34.51 1.03 -4.11
C GLU A 663 34.93 2.21 -5.02
N THR A 664 34.05 2.59 -5.94
CA THR A 664 34.29 3.69 -6.89
C THR A 664 33.85 5.05 -6.37
N GLY A 665 33.36 5.15 -5.13
CA GLY A 665 32.86 6.41 -4.55
C GLY A 665 31.61 6.96 -5.25
N GLN A 666 30.84 6.11 -5.93
CA GLN A 666 29.60 6.46 -6.63
C GLN A 666 28.39 6.48 -5.69
N ILE A 667 28.40 5.73 -4.58
CA ILE A 667 27.41 5.88 -3.51
C ILE A 667 27.67 7.21 -2.80
N VAL A 668 26.85 8.22 -3.11
CA VAL A 668 26.98 9.54 -2.49
C VAL A 668 25.68 9.97 -1.87
N ASN A 669 25.76 10.42 -0.61
CA ASN A 669 24.64 10.89 0.19
C ASN A 669 23.49 9.88 0.32
N ASN A 670 23.78 8.59 0.17
CA ASN A 670 22.85 7.50 0.42
C ASN A 670 23.43 6.59 1.51
N GLU A 671 23.34 7.09 2.75
CA GLU A 671 23.83 6.40 3.95
C GLU A 671 23.27 4.98 4.07
N ALA A 672 21.98 4.79 3.73
CA ALA A 672 21.38 3.47 3.71
C ALA A 672 22.09 2.53 2.72
N ALA A 673 22.34 2.97 1.48
CA ALA A 673 23.05 2.17 0.49
C ALA A 673 24.52 1.90 0.87
N GLU A 674 25.21 2.88 1.44
CA GLU A 674 26.59 2.75 1.93
C GLU A 674 26.69 1.72 3.06
N THR A 675 25.85 1.87 4.09
CA THR A 675 25.74 0.91 5.20
C THR A 675 25.40 -0.49 4.71
N SER A 676 24.53 -0.59 3.70
CA SER A 676 24.18 -1.88 3.07
C SER A 676 25.36 -2.51 2.35
N ALA A 677 26.12 -1.73 1.57
CA ALA A 677 27.30 -2.21 0.86
C ALA A 677 28.38 -2.70 1.83
N ARG A 678 28.61 -1.96 2.93
CA ARG A 678 29.51 -2.36 4.01
C ARG A 678 29.06 -3.63 4.71
N PHE A 679 27.76 -3.75 4.97
CA PHE A 679 27.18 -4.96 5.55
C PHE A 679 27.38 -6.17 4.61
N ILE A 680 27.13 -6.01 3.31
CA ILE A 680 27.40 -7.05 2.31
C ILE A 680 28.87 -7.46 2.32
N LEU A 681 29.80 -6.50 2.27
CA LEU A 681 31.25 -6.76 2.30
C LEU A 681 31.73 -7.44 3.58
N ARG A 682 31.05 -7.21 4.70
CA ARG A 682 31.30 -7.93 5.97
C ARG A 682 30.88 -9.40 5.87
N MET A 683 29.85 -9.70 5.10
CA MET A 683 29.29 -11.05 4.98
C MET A 683 29.92 -11.88 3.86
N ALA A 684 30.31 -11.24 2.75
CA ALA A 684 30.94 -11.88 1.61
C ALA A 684 31.83 -10.90 0.84
N SER A 685 32.96 -11.38 0.32
CA SER A 685 33.80 -10.58 -0.56
C SER A 685 33.11 -10.33 -1.90
N ARG A 686 33.45 -9.20 -2.55
CA ARG A 686 32.93 -8.89 -3.89
C ARG A 686 33.23 -10.02 -4.89
N GLN A 687 34.42 -10.61 -4.83
CA GLN A 687 34.80 -11.74 -5.68
C GLN A 687 33.91 -12.98 -5.44
N GLN A 688 33.56 -13.28 -4.18
CA GLN A 688 32.64 -14.37 -3.86
C GLN A 688 31.24 -14.13 -4.40
N ILE A 689 30.77 -12.88 -4.41
CA ILE A 689 29.48 -12.49 -5.00
C ILE A 689 29.56 -12.65 -6.52
N ALA A 690 30.56 -12.06 -7.16
CA ALA A 690 30.75 -12.11 -8.61
C ALA A 690 30.82 -13.55 -9.15
N ASN A 691 31.58 -14.43 -8.49
CA ASN A 691 31.72 -15.84 -8.87
C ASN A 691 30.40 -16.62 -8.82
N GLN A 692 29.37 -16.13 -8.13
CA GLN A 692 28.07 -16.79 -8.01
C GLN A 692 27.03 -16.27 -9.00
N ILE A 693 27.25 -15.10 -9.62
CA ILE A 693 26.27 -14.45 -10.50
C ILE A 693 25.98 -15.33 -11.72
N ASP A 694 27.01 -15.71 -12.48
CA ASP A 694 26.83 -16.48 -13.74
C ASP A 694 26.09 -17.80 -13.48
N LYS A 695 26.48 -18.53 -12.44
CA LYS A 695 25.81 -19.77 -12.03
C LYS A 695 24.35 -19.52 -11.67
N ALA A 696 24.06 -18.48 -10.87
CA ALA A 696 22.69 -18.16 -10.46
C ALA A 696 21.80 -17.78 -11.67
N VAL A 697 22.33 -16.97 -12.58
CA VAL A 697 21.66 -16.54 -13.81
C VAL A 697 21.38 -17.74 -14.71
N GLN A 698 22.38 -18.61 -14.95
CA GLN A 698 22.21 -19.81 -15.76
C GLN A 698 21.15 -20.75 -15.16
N GLN A 699 21.16 -20.97 -13.85
CA GLN A 699 20.14 -21.78 -13.17
C GLN A 699 18.74 -21.17 -13.32
N ALA A 700 18.60 -19.85 -13.14
CA ALA A 700 17.31 -19.17 -13.32
C ALA A 700 16.81 -19.27 -14.77
N VAL A 701 17.69 -19.11 -15.77
CA VAL A 701 17.39 -19.26 -17.19
C VAL A 701 17.00 -20.70 -17.56
N GLN A 702 17.68 -21.70 -17.01
CA GLN A 702 17.33 -23.10 -17.22
C GLN A 702 15.97 -23.44 -16.59
N ALA A 703 15.72 -23.00 -15.36
CA ALA A 703 14.43 -23.18 -14.70
C ALA A 703 13.29 -22.48 -15.47
N TRP A 704 13.55 -21.29 -16.02
CA TRP A 704 12.62 -20.59 -16.90
C TRP A 704 12.28 -21.39 -18.16
N ARG A 705 13.30 -21.94 -18.84
CA ARG A 705 13.09 -22.77 -20.04
C ARG A 705 12.27 -24.02 -19.72
N PHE A 706 12.46 -24.60 -18.53
CA PHE A 706 11.73 -25.79 -18.08
C PHE A 706 10.24 -25.52 -17.79
N LEU A 707 9.84 -24.29 -17.46
CA LEU A 707 8.44 -23.94 -17.19
C LEU A 707 7.51 -24.12 -18.40
N GLY A 708 8.04 -24.02 -19.63
CA GLY A 708 7.25 -24.05 -20.85
C GLY A 708 6.32 -22.85 -21.03
N SER A 709 5.62 -22.78 -22.17
CA SER A 709 4.73 -21.67 -22.55
C SER A 709 3.50 -21.51 -21.65
N ALA A 710 2.95 -22.61 -21.13
CA ALA A 710 1.76 -22.57 -20.28
C ALA A 710 2.04 -21.95 -18.90
N ALA A 711 3.19 -22.24 -18.30
CA ALA A 711 3.52 -21.74 -16.96
C ALA A 711 4.10 -20.31 -16.99
N LEU A 712 4.45 -19.77 -18.17
CA LEU A 712 4.84 -18.36 -18.35
C LEU A 712 3.76 -17.37 -17.91
N ASN A 713 2.50 -17.65 -18.25
CA ASN A 713 1.36 -16.85 -17.83
C ASN A 713 1.15 -16.89 -16.32
N GLN A 714 1.50 -18.01 -15.68
CA GLN A 714 1.48 -18.17 -14.22
C GLN A 714 2.71 -17.54 -13.55
N ALA A 715 3.85 -17.45 -14.25
CA ALA A 715 5.07 -16.78 -13.79
C ALA A 715 4.97 -15.26 -13.82
N LYS A 716 4.06 -14.71 -14.63
CA LYS A 716 3.80 -13.28 -14.79
C LYS A 716 3.73 -12.44 -13.50
N PRO A 717 3.09 -12.87 -12.40
CA PRO A 717 3.06 -12.10 -11.15
C PRO A 717 4.45 -11.93 -10.51
N TYR A 718 5.37 -12.85 -10.81
CA TYR A 718 6.73 -12.88 -10.29
C TYR A 718 7.72 -12.13 -11.20
N LEU A 719 7.34 -11.89 -12.46
CA LEU A 719 8.10 -11.16 -13.48
C LEU A 719 7.98 -9.64 -13.32
N GLY A 720 8.60 -9.09 -12.27
CA GLY A 720 8.81 -7.65 -12.13
C GLY A 720 9.70 -7.08 -13.23
N THR A 721 9.75 -5.74 -13.35
CA THR A 721 10.68 -5.02 -14.25
C THR A 721 12.13 -5.46 -14.08
N ASP A 722 12.50 -5.80 -12.85
CA ASP A 722 13.86 -6.16 -12.46
C ASP A 722 14.33 -7.49 -13.08
N ILE A 723 13.42 -8.45 -13.28
CA ILE A 723 13.75 -9.71 -13.97
C ILE A 723 14.06 -9.46 -15.45
N LYS A 724 13.37 -8.50 -16.08
CA LYS A 724 13.64 -8.14 -17.48
C LYS A 724 15.02 -7.49 -17.65
N GLU A 725 15.48 -6.72 -16.67
CA GLU A 725 16.80 -6.09 -16.77
C GLU A 725 17.94 -7.09 -16.58
N VAL A 726 17.78 -8.05 -15.66
CA VAL A 726 18.86 -8.99 -15.28
C VAL A 726 18.87 -10.27 -16.11
N LEU A 727 17.71 -10.90 -16.35
CA LEU A 727 17.66 -12.22 -16.99
C LEU A 727 17.47 -12.15 -18.52
N LEU A 728 16.81 -11.11 -19.03
CA LEU A 728 16.49 -10.99 -20.46
C LEU A 728 17.73 -11.02 -21.37
N PRO A 729 18.88 -10.38 -21.04
CA PRO A 729 20.07 -10.46 -21.87
C PRO A 729 20.58 -11.90 -22.08
N TYR A 730 20.31 -12.80 -21.13
CA TYR A 730 20.80 -14.19 -21.14
C TYR A 730 19.82 -15.18 -21.75
N LEU A 731 18.59 -14.76 -22.02
CA LEU A 731 17.62 -15.62 -22.69
C LEU A 731 17.96 -15.84 -24.17
N GLY A 732 18.75 -14.94 -24.78
CA GLY A 732 19.12 -14.95 -26.21
C GLY A 732 18.01 -14.41 -27.11
N PRO A 733 18.24 -14.30 -28.44
CA PRO A 733 17.18 -14.02 -29.41
C PRO A 733 16.28 -15.26 -29.53
N VAL A 734 15.37 -15.44 -28.57
CA VAL A 734 14.40 -16.52 -28.57
C VAL A 734 13.22 -16.08 -29.43
N ASN A 735 13.07 -16.71 -30.60
CA ASN A 735 12.01 -16.58 -31.60
C ASN A 735 11.01 -15.42 -31.33
N THR A 736 11.29 -14.29 -31.99
CA THR A 736 10.67 -12.99 -31.72
C THR A 736 9.16 -13.00 -31.87
N ASP A 737 8.57 -13.86 -32.68
CA ASP A 737 7.12 -13.81 -32.93
C ASP A 737 6.28 -14.38 -31.77
N THR A 738 6.74 -15.44 -31.10
CA THR A 738 6.03 -16.01 -29.95
C THR A 738 6.25 -15.18 -28.68
N ASN A 739 7.45 -14.59 -28.54
CA ASN A 739 7.79 -13.79 -27.37
C ASN A 739 7.35 -12.33 -27.46
N ILE A 740 7.21 -11.71 -28.65
CA ILE A 740 6.64 -10.36 -28.77
C ILE A 740 5.14 -10.38 -28.44
N GLN A 741 4.42 -11.46 -28.78
CA GLN A 741 3.05 -11.69 -28.29
C GLN A 741 3.02 -11.88 -26.75
N LEU A 742 3.87 -12.76 -26.19
CA LEU A 742 3.97 -12.96 -24.73
C LEU A 742 4.47 -11.71 -23.96
N LEU A 743 5.36 -10.90 -24.56
CA LEU A 743 5.88 -9.64 -24.00
C LEU A 743 4.87 -8.49 -24.16
N GLY A 744 4.05 -8.51 -25.21
CA GLY A 744 2.87 -7.67 -25.37
C GLY A 744 1.80 -7.99 -24.32
N ASP A 745 1.57 -9.28 -24.05
CA ASP A 745 0.67 -9.74 -22.99
C ASP A 745 1.22 -9.40 -21.59
N LEU A 746 2.53 -9.36 -21.40
CA LEU A 746 3.18 -8.90 -20.16
C LEU A 746 2.88 -7.43 -19.79
N VAL A 747 2.23 -6.66 -20.68
CA VAL A 747 1.98 -5.22 -20.50
C VAL A 747 0.55 -4.89 -20.02
N ASP A 748 -0.45 -5.73 -20.24
CA ASP A 748 -1.79 -5.65 -19.63
C ASP A 748 -2.55 -6.91 -20.07
N PRO A 749 -3.32 -7.64 -19.22
CA PRO A 749 -4.06 -8.80 -19.71
C PRO A 749 -5.25 -8.34 -20.56
N THR A 750 -5.19 -8.60 -21.86
CA THR A 750 -6.33 -8.66 -22.78
C THR A 750 -7.34 -9.71 -22.26
N PRO A 751 -8.66 -9.51 -22.43
CA PRO A 751 -9.60 -10.61 -22.36
C PRO A 751 -9.46 -11.44 -23.64
N LEU A 752 -9.22 -12.75 -23.50
CA LEU A 752 -9.50 -13.71 -24.58
C LEU A 752 -11.01 -13.69 -24.80
N GLN A 753 -11.43 -13.46 -26.05
CA GLN A 753 -12.82 -13.65 -26.49
C GLN A 753 -13.09 -15.15 -26.59
N GLU A 754 -14.09 -15.61 -25.84
CA GLU A 754 -15.07 -16.59 -26.32
C GLU A 754 -16.39 -15.85 -26.55
#